data_AF-A0A949XYC1-F1
#
_entry.id   AF-A0A949XYC1-F1
#
_cell.length_a   1.000
_cell.length_b   1.000
_cell.length_c   1.000
_cell.angle_alpha   90.00
_cell.angle_beta   90.00
_cell.angle_gamma   90.00
#
_symmetry.space_group_name_H-M   'P 1'
#
loop_
_entity.id
_entity.type
_entity.pdbx_description
1 polymer ?
#
loop_
_entity_poly.entity_id
_entity_poly.type
_entity_poly.pdbx_seq_one_letter_code
_entity_poly.pdbx_strand_id
1 'polypeptide(L)'
;AYAFFKGLKLGGDERHIAGDLVREIRDRLKFLVDVGLDYLSLARGTPTLSGGEGQRIRLASQIGSGLTGVLYVLDEPTIGLHPRDNARLLAALKHLRDLGNTLVLVEHDREVIEAADHLVDFGPGSGEGGGRVTASGTPAKVRASKESLTGKYLSGKAAIPVPTNRRPADGPALVIRGARHHNLKGVDVAFPLGVVTAVTGVSGSGKSSLIEDILWKAAARSLHRAQVTPGAHDAIEGLEQVNKVISVDQTPLGGTPASTPGTYSGAFDLIRELFAKLPESKVRGYTTRRFSFNQPGGRCEACEGAGQKRIEMHFLPDVWVTCEACGGSRYAPETLAVKFRGKTIADVLAMTVGAALELFAGIPKIRRVLETLRDVGLGYVPLGQAAPTLSGGEAQRVKLAAELARPDTGKTLYILDEPTTGLHLDDIRKLLAVVHRLADLGNTVVIIEHNLEVIKTADWLIDLGPEAGPAGGEVVAAGPPEAVAQARGSLTGAILKGVLAAGPHAERPRYDRTAAARQALAEVLKQAAPGDELGAGVRPPWEVDGRRWHTRDRVASNGKPARWDGRILDRVVDRIHELGQFAPTDWSQRTSVRIAGPDKSGVAFFHATTSREWVVTLRFHVPRNTFKPSALEKQLRLTPFHEGPTPVLCDAERLVFEDAGPTQAVVITCHAAADVETPAFDAFLVKAVAAFHRKGKSGILITASGLS
;
A
#
# COMPACT_ATOMS: atom_id res chain seq x y z
N ALA A 1 -2.98 -36.62 25.23
CA ALA A 1 -2.40 -37.92 24.80
C ALA A 1 -1.15 -38.30 25.59
N TYR A 2 -0.11 -37.46 25.62
CA TYR A 2 1.16 -37.81 26.30
C TYR A 2 0.99 -38.21 27.77
N ALA A 3 0.24 -37.43 28.56
CA ALA A 3 -0.03 -37.73 29.97
C ALA A 3 -0.73 -39.10 30.17
N PHE A 4 -1.62 -39.48 29.26
CA PHE A 4 -2.32 -40.77 29.28
C PHE A 4 -1.34 -41.94 29.12
N PHE A 5 -0.51 -41.94 28.06
CA PHE A 5 0.47 -43.01 27.83
C PHE A 5 1.63 -43.01 28.83
N LYS A 6 1.91 -41.87 29.48
CA LYS A 6 2.85 -41.78 30.60
C LYS A 6 2.29 -42.45 31.87
N GLY A 7 1.00 -42.23 32.15
CA GLY A 7 0.30 -42.80 33.30
C GLY A 7 -0.25 -44.22 33.11
N LEU A 8 -0.19 -44.75 31.88
CA LEU A 8 -0.69 -46.08 31.54
C LEU A 8 0.08 -47.17 32.29
N LYS A 9 -0.62 -47.92 33.14
CA LYS A 9 -0.08 -49.07 33.86
C LYS A 9 -0.45 -50.34 33.08
N LEU A 10 0.56 -51.11 32.69
CA LEU A 10 0.39 -52.38 31.97
C LEU A 10 0.69 -53.54 32.93
N GLY A 11 -0.17 -54.57 32.93
CA GLY A 11 0.08 -55.84 33.62
C GLY A 11 1.15 -56.69 32.93
N GLY A 12 1.54 -57.83 33.53
CA GLY A 12 2.65 -58.67 33.06
C GLY A 12 2.61 -58.98 31.56
N ASP A 13 1.53 -59.60 31.08
CA ASP A 13 1.37 -59.98 29.68
C ASP A 13 1.21 -58.76 28.75
N GLU A 14 0.46 -57.75 29.19
CA GLU A 14 0.26 -56.51 28.43
C GLU A 14 1.57 -55.74 28.23
N ARG A 15 2.44 -55.72 29.25
CA ARG A 15 3.75 -55.07 29.20
C ARG A 15 4.70 -55.83 28.30
N HIS A 16 4.61 -57.16 28.25
CA HIS A 16 5.41 -57.97 27.34
C HIS A 16 5.02 -57.72 25.87
N ILE A 17 3.72 -57.58 25.58
CA ILE A 17 3.21 -57.39 24.22
C ILE A 17 3.36 -55.93 23.75
N ALA A 18 2.92 -54.97 24.57
CA ALA A 18 2.76 -53.57 24.18
C ALA A 18 3.82 -52.64 24.76
N GLY A 19 4.74 -53.12 25.60
CA GLY A 19 5.71 -52.28 26.32
C GLY A 19 6.58 -51.42 25.38
N ASP A 20 7.13 -52.02 24.33
CA ASP A 20 7.96 -51.30 23.36
C ASP A 20 7.15 -50.35 22.48
N LEU A 21 5.94 -50.76 22.09
CA LEU A 21 5.03 -49.89 21.33
C LEU A 21 4.60 -48.66 22.15
N VAL A 22 4.26 -48.84 23.43
CA VAL A 22 3.89 -47.74 24.35
C VAL A 22 5.07 -46.81 24.61
N ARG A 23 6.29 -47.35 24.66
CA ARG A 23 7.52 -46.55 24.74
C ARG A 23 7.68 -45.67 23.51
N GLU A 24 7.59 -46.25 22.32
CA GLU A 24 7.69 -45.54 21.04
C GLU A 24 6.62 -44.45 20.90
N ILE A 25 5.36 -44.77 21.25
CA ILE A 25 4.25 -43.79 21.26
C ILE A 25 4.56 -42.64 22.23
N ARG A 26 5.03 -42.96 23.44
CA ARG A 26 5.36 -41.95 24.46
C ARG A 26 6.48 -41.04 23.97
N ASP A 27 7.51 -41.57 23.34
CA ASP A 27 8.65 -40.79 22.85
C ASP A 27 8.24 -39.87 21.69
N ARG A 28 7.46 -40.38 20.73
CA ARG A 28 6.89 -39.54 19.65
C ARG A 28 5.99 -38.43 20.15
N LEU A 29 5.14 -38.74 21.14
CA LEU A 29 4.29 -37.73 21.78
C LEU A 29 5.12 -36.72 22.57
N LYS A 30 6.22 -37.14 23.21
CA LYS A 30 7.13 -36.23 23.90
C LYS A 30 7.78 -35.26 22.91
N PHE A 31 8.22 -35.72 21.74
CA PHE A 31 8.81 -34.82 20.75
C PHE A 31 7.84 -33.74 20.28
N LEU A 32 6.56 -34.07 20.08
CA LEU A 32 5.53 -33.08 19.78
C LEU A 32 5.38 -32.04 20.91
N VAL A 33 5.46 -32.46 22.18
CA VAL A 33 5.43 -31.56 23.34
C VAL A 33 6.69 -30.68 23.39
N ASP A 34 7.86 -31.26 23.11
CA ASP A 34 9.14 -30.56 23.13
C ASP A 34 9.21 -29.47 22.05
N VAL A 35 8.56 -29.66 20.90
CA VAL A 35 8.43 -28.63 19.85
C VAL A 35 7.21 -27.71 20.05
N GLY A 36 6.52 -27.79 21.19
CA GLY A 36 5.42 -26.88 21.55
C GLY A 36 4.11 -27.10 20.78
N LEU A 37 3.81 -28.34 20.39
CA LEU A 37 2.58 -28.73 19.67
C LEU A 37 1.62 -29.55 20.54
N ASP A 38 1.72 -29.46 21.86
CA ASP A 38 0.94 -30.24 22.82
C ASP A 38 -0.56 -29.86 22.86
N TYR A 39 -0.92 -28.70 22.31
CA TYR A 39 -2.30 -28.25 22.17
C TYR A 39 -3.04 -28.86 20.98
N LEU A 40 -2.33 -29.45 20.01
CA LEU A 40 -2.95 -30.06 18.84
C LEU A 40 -3.55 -31.42 19.18
N SER A 41 -4.72 -31.72 18.59
CA SER A 41 -5.28 -33.06 18.65
C SER A 41 -4.65 -33.95 17.58
N LEU A 42 -4.46 -35.24 17.88
CA LEU A 42 -3.95 -36.21 16.92
C LEU A 42 -4.87 -36.41 15.70
N ALA A 43 -6.14 -36.03 15.83
CA ALA A 43 -7.14 -36.10 14.76
C ALA A 43 -7.20 -34.81 13.90
N ARG A 44 -6.37 -33.80 14.17
CA ARG A 44 -6.34 -32.55 13.42
C ARG A 44 -5.91 -32.83 11.97
N GLY A 45 -6.71 -32.38 11.00
CA GLY A 45 -6.39 -32.55 9.59
C GLY A 45 -5.22 -31.68 9.14
N THR A 46 -4.27 -32.25 8.40
CA THR A 46 -3.07 -31.56 7.88
C THR A 46 -3.35 -30.25 7.12
N PRO A 47 -4.42 -30.11 6.29
CA PRO A 47 -4.70 -28.86 5.58
C PRO A 47 -5.08 -27.68 6.48
N THR A 48 -5.37 -27.94 7.76
CA THR A 48 -5.81 -26.92 8.73
C THR A 48 -4.70 -26.50 9.69
N LEU A 49 -3.47 -26.94 9.44
CA LEU A 49 -2.28 -26.56 10.18
C LEU A 49 -1.67 -25.29 9.59
N SER A 50 -1.09 -24.44 10.43
CA SER A 50 -0.25 -23.35 9.95
C SER A 50 1.07 -23.88 9.37
N GLY A 51 1.78 -23.05 8.59
CA GLY A 51 3.09 -23.41 8.05
C GLY A 51 4.09 -23.82 9.14
N GLY A 52 4.18 -23.02 10.22
CA GLY A 52 5.04 -23.32 11.37
C GLY A 52 4.62 -24.59 12.12
N GLU A 53 3.33 -24.88 12.27
CA GLU A 53 2.86 -26.14 12.84
C GLU A 53 3.29 -27.34 11.99
N GLY A 54 3.08 -27.29 10.67
CA GLY A 54 3.50 -28.35 9.75
C GLY A 54 5.02 -28.58 9.78
N GLN A 55 5.80 -27.50 9.82
CA GLN A 55 7.26 -27.57 9.93
C GLN A 55 7.71 -28.22 11.24
N ARG A 56 7.12 -27.85 12.38
CA ARG A 56 7.46 -28.42 13.69
C ARG A 56 7.03 -29.88 13.82
N ILE A 57 5.92 -30.30 13.21
CA ILE A 57 5.55 -31.73 13.11
C ILE A 57 6.64 -32.50 12.35
N ARG A 58 7.11 -31.95 11.24
CA ARG A 58 8.19 -32.57 10.46
C ARG A 58 9.47 -32.66 11.28
N LEU A 59 9.84 -31.62 12.03
CA LEU A 59 10.99 -31.62 12.93
C LEU A 59 10.87 -32.69 14.02
N ALA A 60 9.72 -32.78 14.70
CA ALA A 60 9.47 -33.80 15.71
C ALA A 60 9.60 -35.23 15.14
N SER A 61 9.12 -35.43 13.91
CA SER A 61 9.28 -36.71 13.18
C SER A 61 10.75 -37.04 12.91
N GLN A 62 11.57 -36.05 12.56
CA GLN A 62 13.01 -36.24 12.33
C GLN A 62 13.76 -36.56 13.61
N ILE A 63 13.47 -35.87 14.72
CA ILE A 63 14.07 -36.18 16.03
C ILE A 63 13.74 -37.62 16.43
N GLY A 64 12.50 -38.07 16.22
CA GLY A 64 12.10 -39.44 16.52
C GLY A 64 12.67 -40.51 15.58
N SER A 65 13.33 -40.14 14.48
CA SER A 65 14.00 -41.11 13.61
C SER A 65 15.36 -41.55 14.14
N GLY A 66 15.97 -40.78 15.05
CA GLY A 66 17.29 -41.09 15.62
C GLY A 66 18.44 -41.14 14.61
N LEU A 67 18.27 -40.50 13.44
CA LEU A 67 19.30 -40.49 12.39
C LEU A 67 20.56 -39.73 12.85
N THR A 68 21.73 -40.17 12.39
CA THR A 68 23.04 -39.58 12.67
C THR A 68 23.79 -39.35 11.36
N GLY A 69 24.71 -38.38 11.32
CA GLY A 69 25.44 -38.04 10.09
C GLY A 69 24.61 -37.32 9.03
N VAL A 70 23.45 -36.77 9.39
CA VAL A 70 22.55 -36.06 8.47
C VAL A 70 22.83 -34.56 8.50
N LEU A 71 22.76 -33.92 7.33
CA LEU A 71 22.73 -32.47 7.17
C LEU A 71 21.26 -32.00 7.15
N TYR A 72 20.82 -31.37 8.23
CA TYR A 72 19.51 -30.74 8.29
C TYR A 72 19.61 -29.28 7.87
N VAL A 73 18.81 -28.88 6.88
CA VAL A 73 18.65 -27.48 6.48
C VAL A 73 17.25 -27.04 6.89
N LEU A 74 17.18 -26.09 7.83
CA LEU A 74 15.93 -25.57 8.37
C LEU A 74 15.75 -24.10 8.00
N ASP A 75 14.56 -23.76 7.54
CA ASP A 75 14.18 -22.40 7.14
C ASP A 75 13.24 -21.81 8.20
N GLU A 76 13.75 -20.95 9.08
CA GLU A 76 13.02 -20.23 10.13
C GLU A 76 12.10 -21.10 11.02
N PRO A 77 12.66 -22.07 11.78
CA PRO A 77 11.84 -22.94 12.64
C PRO A 77 11.09 -22.22 13.77
N THR A 78 11.41 -20.95 14.09
CA THR A 78 10.66 -20.16 15.09
C THR A 78 9.37 -19.53 14.54
N ILE A 79 9.02 -19.69 13.26
CA ILE A 79 7.80 -19.10 12.67
C ILE A 79 6.55 -19.48 13.48
N GLY A 80 5.73 -18.48 13.81
CA GLY A 80 4.49 -18.65 14.57
C GLY A 80 4.68 -19.27 15.95
N LEU A 81 5.90 -19.20 16.52
CA LEU A 81 6.21 -19.66 17.86
C LEU A 81 6.27 -18.46 18.82
N HIS A 82 5.63 -18.61 19.98
CA HIS A 82 5.71 -17.60 21.02
C HIS A 82 7.10 -17.61 21.68
N PRO A 83 7.69 -16.45 22.04
CA PRO A 83 9.05 -16.39 22.60
C PRO A 83 9.28 -17.30 23.83
N ARG A 84 8.25 -17.54 24.64
CA ARG A 84 8.27 -18.52 25.75
C ARG A 84 8.75 -19.91 25.31
N ASP A 85 8.34 -20.36 24.12
CA ASP A 85 8.56 -21.72 23.64
C ASP A 85 9.85 -21.85 22.81
N ASN A 86 10.53 -20.73 22.50
CA ASN A 86 11.83 -20.71 21.80
C ASN A 86 12.88 -21.55 22.53
N ALA A 87 12.94 -21.46 23.86
CA ALA A 87 13.89 -22.24 24.66
C ALA A 87 13.70 -23.76 24.48
N ARG A 88 12.46 -24.23 24.31
CA ARG A 88 12.16 -25.65 24.10
C ARG A 88 12.60 -26.09 22.70
N LEU A 89 12.29 -25.31 21.68
CA LEU A 89 12.75 -25.55 20.32
C LEU A 89 14.27 -25.58 20.23
N LEU A 90 14.95 -24.61 20.86
CA LEU A 90 16.42 -24.57 20.91
C LEU A 90 17.02 -25.80 21.59
N ALA A 91 16.41 -26.28 22.67
CA ALA A 91 16.85 -27.52 23.31
C ALA A 91 16.68 -28.73 22.37
N ALA A 92 15.57 -28.80 21.62
CA ALA A 92 15.32 -29.85 20.65
C ALA A 92 16.33 -29.82 19.47
N LEU A 93 16.66 -28.62 18.96
CA LEU A 93 17.65 -28.43 17.91
C LEU A 93 19.06 -28.83 18.37
N LYS A 94 19.44 -28.44 19.61
CA LYS A 94 20.72 -28.87 20.21
C LYS A 94 20.79 -30.38 20.39
N HIS A 95 19.70 -31.01 20.84
CA HIS A 95 19.63 -32.46 20.92
C HIS A 95 19.82 -33.11 19.54
N LEU A 96 19.16 -32.61 18.49
CA LEU A 96 19.32 -33.14 17.13
C LEU A 96 20.76 -33.01 16.63
N ARG A 97 21.44 -31.89 16.93
CA ARG A 97 22.87 -31.68 16.66
C ARG A 97 23.74 -32.68 17.42
N ASP A 98 23.49 -32.84 18.71
CA ASP A 98 24.31 -33.66 19.63
C ASP A 98 24.19 -35.17 19.35
N LEU A 99 23.17 -35.61 18.61
CA LEU A 99 23.10 -36.95 18.01
C LEU A 99 24.17 -37.20 16.93
N GLY A 100 24.99 -36.20 16.57
CA GLY A 100 26.01 -36.30 15.53
C GLY A 100 25.52 -35.82 14.17
N ASN A 101 24.60 -34.84 14.14
CA ASN A 101 24.10 -34.23 12.92
C ASN A 101 24.61 -32.80 12.76
N THR A 102 24.64 -32.32 11.51
CA THR A 102 24.92 -30.91 11.21
C THR A 102 23.61 -30.20 10.95
N LEU A 103 23.36 -29.08 11.64
CA LEU A 103 22.18 -28.24 11.41
C LEU A 103 22.62 -26.92 10.79
N VAL A 104 22.06 -26.59 9.63
CA VAL A 104 22.17 -25.27 8.98
C VAL A 104 20.81 -24.62 9.08
N LEU A 105 20.74 -23.50 9.80
CA LEU A 105 19.50 -22.78 10.04
C LEU A 105 19.56 -21.42 9.35
N VAL A 106 18.48 -21.08 8.64
CA VAL A 106 18.17 -19.70 8.26
C VAL A 106 17.27 -19.14 9.36
N GLU A 107 17.71 -18.10 10.05
CA GLU A 107 16.98 -17.54 11.19
C GLU A 107 17.18 -16.04 11.33
N HIS A 108 16.19 -15.41 11.93
CA HIS A 108 16.14 -13.98 12.22
C HIS A 108 15.83 -13.72 13.71
N ASP A 109 15.42 -14.75 14.46
CA ASP A 109 15.19 -14.65 15.89
C ASP A 109 16.50 -14.43 16.67
N ARG A 110 16.47 -13.45 17.58
CA ARG A 110 17.65 -13.05 18.35
C ARG A 110 18.15 -14.16 19.27
N GLU A 111 17.26 -14.89 19.95
CA GLU A 111 17.66 -15.94 20.89
C GLU A 111 18.33 -17.10 20.16
N VAL A 112 17.82 -17.46 18.97
CA VAL A 112 18.43 -18.50 18.14
C VAL A 112 19.79 -18.08 17.61
N ILE A 113 19.89 -16.86 17.09
CA ILE A 113 21.16 -16.30 16.58
C ILE A 113 22.22 -16.24 17.69
N GLU A 114 21.85 -15.81 18.89
CA GLU A 114 22.79 -15.72 20.02
C GLU A 114 23.18 -17.09 20.58
N ALA A 115 22.32 -18.12 20.44
CA ALA A 115 22.59 -19.49 20.88
C ALA A 115 23.38 -20.34 19.88
N ALA A 116 23.61 -19.85 18.66
CA ALA A 116 24.30 -20.58 17.60
C ALA A 116 25.79 -20.81 17.90
N ASP A 117 26.30 -22.00 17.54
CA ASP A 117 27.73 -22.30 17.67
C ASP A 117 28.57 -21.49 16.67
N HIS A 118 28.04 -21.30 15.46
CA HIS A 118 28.63 -20.54 14.37
C HIS A 118 27.55 -19.78 13.62
N LEU A 119 27.81 -18.51 13.33
CA LEU A 119 26.92 -17.57 12.66
C LEU A 119 27.59 -17.05 11.39
N VAL A 120 26.84 -17.06 10.29
CA VAL A 120 27.24 -16.49 9.00
C VAL A 120 26.23 -15.42 8.63
N ASP A 121 26.70 -14.18 8.55
CA ASP A 121 25.87 -13.04 8.14
C ASP A 121 26.07 -12.77 6.64
N PHE A 122 24.95 -12.58 5.94
CA PHE A 122 24.94 -12.24 4.52
C PHE A 122 24.49 -10.79 4.33
N GLY A 123 25.07 -10.09 3.36
CA GLY A 123 24.71 -8.71 3.07
C GLY A 123 25.60 -8.09 1.99
N PRO A 124 25.82 -6.76 2.01
CA PRO A 124 25.28 -5.77 2.96
C PRO A 124 23.80 -5.41 2.75
N GLY A 125 23.19 -5.82 1.63
CA GLY A 125 21.77 -5.65 1.34
C GLY A 125 21.14 -6.90 0.73
N SER A 126 20.01 -6.74 0.04
CA SER A 126 19.25 -7.84 -0.60
C SER A 126 19.41 -7.83 -2.12
N GLY A 127 19.11 -8.96 -2.78
CA GLY A 127 19.24 -9.15 -4.23
C GLY A 127 20.66 -8.84 -4.74
N GLU A 128 20.78 -7.98 -5.76
CA GLU A 128 22.07 -7.59 -6.35
C GLU A 128 23.02 -6.89 -5.35
N GLY A 129 22.47 -6.25 -4.30
CA GLY A 129 23.24 -5.63 -3.22
C GLY A 129 23.66 -6.60 -2.12
N GLY A 130 23.30 -7.88 -2.24
CA GLY A 130 23.58 -8.95 -1.28
C GLY A 130 24.55 -10.01 -1.81
N GLY A 131 24.38 -11.24 -1.33
CA GLY A 131 25.12 -12.40 -1.82
C GLY A 131 26.59 -12.50 -1.37
N ARG A 132 27.00 -11.66 -0.41
CA ARG A 132 28.35 -11.69 0.18
C ARG A 132 28.26 -12.01 1.66
N VAL A 133 29.25 -12.75 2.16
CA VAL A 133 29.41 -12.98 3.60
C VAL A 133 30.05 -11.75 4.22
N THR A 134 29.28 -11.01 5.03
CA THR A 134 29.71 -9.78 5.71
C THR A 134 30.40 -10.07 7.03
N ALA A 135 30.06 -11.18 7.68
CA ALA A 135 30.74 -11.67 8.87
C ALA A 135 30.54 -13.18 9.03
N SER A 136 31.53 -13.85 9.62
CA SER A 136 31.48 -15.29 9.91
C SER A 136 32.30 -15.64 11.15
N GLY A 137 31.72 -16.44 12.05
CA GLY A 137 32.33 -16.92 13.29
C GLY A 137 31.28 -17.07 14.39
N THR A 138 31.71 -17.00 15.66
CA THR A 138 30.76 -17.04 16.78
C THR A 138 29.85 -15.80 16.79
N PRO A 139 28.66 -15.86 17.41
CA PRO A 139 27.77 -14.70 17.54
C PRO A 139 28.47 -13.47 18.17
N ALA A 140 29.39 -13.69 19.12
CA ALA A 140 30.20 -12.63 19.72
C ALA A 140 31.13 -11.93 18.70
N LYS A 141 31.73 -12.68 17.77
CA LYS A 141 32.57 -12.13 16.71
C LYS A 141 31.74 -11.34 15.69
N VAL A 142 30.56 -11.85 15.31
CA VAL A 142 29.65 -11.15 14.39
C VAL A 142 29.11 -9.87 15.03
N ARG A 143 28.77 -9.89 16.32
CA ARG A 143 28.37 -8.70 17.11
C ARG A 143 29.42 -7.58 17.09
N ALA A 144 30.72 -7.94 17.03
CA ALA A 144 31.80 -6.97 16.97
C ALA A 144 32.06 -6.41 15.55
N SER A 145 31.55 -7.08 14.50
CA SER A 145 31.76 -6.67 13.12
C SER A 145 31.04 -5.34 12.81
N LYS A 146 31.73 -4.44 12.09
CA LYS A 146 31.17 -3.17 11.62
C LYS A 146 30.42 -3.32 10.28
N GLU A 147 30.77 -4.34 9.51
CA GLU A 147 30.20 -4.62 8.18
C GLU A 147 28.89 -5.41 8.27
N SER A 148 28.72 -6.17 9.36
CA SER A 148 27.50 -6.94 9.63
C SER A 148 26.35 -6.03 10.07
N LEU A 149 25.24 -6.06 9.32
CA LEU A 149 24.01 -5.38 9.73
C LEU A 149 23.42 -6.08 10.96
N THR A 150 23.36 -7.41 10.94
CA THR A 150 22.94 -8.24 12.07
C THR A 150 23.76 -7.92 13.33
N GLY A 151 25.09 -7.79 13.19
CA GLY A 151 25.99 -7.40 14.28
C GLY A 151 25.68 -6.03 14.90
N LYS A 152 25.20 -5.05 14.11
CA LYS A 152 24.75 -3.75 14.63
C LYS A 152 23.51 -3.87 15.50
N TYR A 153 22.56 -4.74 15.13
CA TYR A 153 21.37 -5.00 15.94
C TYR A 153 21.70 -5.83 17.20
N LEU A 154 22.54 -6.86 17.07
CA LEU A 154 23.00 -7.67 18.22
C LEU A 154 23.80 -6.86 19.25
N SER A 155 24.55 -5.85 18.79
CA SER A 155 25.32 -4.94 19.67
C SER A 155 24.50 -3.77 20.21
N GLY A 156 23.27 -3.57 19.74
CA GLY A 156 22.42 -2.42 20.11
C GLY A 156 22.82 -1.09 19.46
N LYS A 157 23.79 -1.08 18.52
CA LYS A 157 24.14 0.10 17.73
C LYS A 157 23.01 0.53 16.78
N ALA A 158 22.21 -0.43 16.35
CA ALA A 158 20.94 -0.21 15.67
C ALA A 158 19.84 -0.91 16.47
N ALA A 159 18.65 -0.31 16.54
CA ALA A 159 17.50 -0.88 17.22
C ALA A 159 16.21 -0.23 16.67
N ILE A 160 15.09 -0.93 16.82
CA ILE A 160 13.76 -0.33 16.66
C ILE A 160 13.43 0.34 18.00
N PRO A 161 13.26 1.67 18.05
CA PRO A 161 13.00 2.36 19.30
C PRO A 161 11.59 2.13 19.82
N VAL A 162 11.43 2.18 21.13
CA VAL A 162 10.12 2.22 21.80
C VAL A 162 9.53 3.64 21.63
N PRO A 163 8.32 3.80 21.06
CA PRO A 163 7.70 5.10 20.86
C PRO A 163 7.37 5.78 22.19
N THR A 164 7.84 7.01 22.39
CA THR A 164 7.46 7.83 23.56
C THR A 164 6.11 8.54 23.40
N ASN A 165 5.57 8.56 22.18
CA ASN A 165 4.37 9.32 21.78
C ASN A 165 3.29 8.41 21.15
N ARG A 166 2.89 7.34 21.86
CA ARG A 166 1.79 6.44 21.44
C ARG A 166 0.50 7.24 21.16
N ARG A 167 -0.27 6.78 20.17
CA ARG A 167 -1.58 7.40 19.87
C ARG A 167 -2.54 7.13 21.02
N PRO A 168 -3.35 8.12 21.45
CA PRO A 168 -4.38 7.88 22.43
C PRO A 168 -5.46 6.95 21.86
N ALA A 169 -5.95 6.05 22.69
CA ALA A 169 -6.93 5.01 22.34
C ALA A 169 -8.30 5.26 23.02
N ASP A 170 -8.64 6.53 23.23
CA ASP A 170 -9.85 7.03 23.87
C ASP A 170 -11.00 7.34 22.89
N GLY A 171 -10.72 7.23 21.60
CA GLY A 171 -11.69 7.38 20.52
C GLY A 171 -12.63 6.18 20.35
N PRO A 172 -13.38 6.14 19.23
CA PRO A 172 -14.28 5.03 18.96
C PRO A 172 -13.52 3.71 18.75
N ALA A 173 -14.22 2.60 18.98
CA ALA A 173 -13.66 1.25 18.88
C ALA A 173 -14.61 0.29 18.16
N LEU A 174 -14.04 -0.74 17.54
CA LEU A 174 -14.79 -1.94 17.13
C LEU A 174 -14.88 -2.88 18.33
N VAL A 175 -16.08 -3.31 18.71
CA VAL A 175 -16.26 -4.20 19.86
C VAL A 175 -16.84 -5.52 19.40
N ILE A 176 -16.10 -6.60 19.56
CA ILE A 176 -16.59 -7.96 19.34
C ILE A 176 -17.26 -8.40 20.65
N ARG A 177 -18.50 -8.90 20.56
CA ARG A 177 -19.27 -9.43 21.68
C ARG A 177 -19.39 -10.94 21.61
N GLY A 178 -19.15 -11.60 22.75
CA GLY A 178 -19.41 -13.02 22.96
C GLY A 178 -18.76 -13.94 21.92
N ALA A 179 -17.51 -13.69 21.55
CA ALA A 179 -16.81 -14.55 20.60
C ALA A 179 -16.55 -15.95 21.19
N ARG A 180 -17.06 -16.98 20.50
CA ARG A 180 -17.10 -18.39 20.93
C ARG A 180 -16.63 -19.37 19.84
N HIS A 181 -15.94 -18.87 18.81
CA HIS A 181 -15.43 -19.74 17.75
C HIS A 181 -14.23 -20.57 18.23
N HIS A 182 -14.23 -21.86 17.93
CA HIS A 182 -13.23 -22.84 18.38
C HIS A 182 -13.04 -22.86 19.91
N ASN A 183 -11.88 -22.44 20.42
CA ASN A 183 -11.55 -22.47 21.84
C ASN A 183 -11.85 -21.14 22.56
N LEU A 184 -12.37 -20.12 21.88
CA LEU A 184 -12.72 -18.82 22.50
C LEU A 184 -13.86 -18.99 23.51
N LYS A 185 -13.71 -18.38 24.70
CA LYS A 185 -14.60 -18.58 25.86
C LYS A 185 -15.63 -17.46 26.05
N GLY A 186 -16.30 -17.05 24.97
CA GLY A 186 -17.31 -15.98 25.04
C GLY A 186 -16.69 -14.62 25.29
N VAL A 187 -15.61 -14.30 24.57
CA VAL A 187 -14.81 -13.10 24.84
C VAL A 187 -15.45 -11.85 24.27
N ASP A 188 -15.46 -10.80 25.08
CA ASP A 188 -15.75 -9.42 24.68
C ASP A 188 -14.44 -8.66 24.55
N VAL A 189 -14.22 -8.00 23.43
CA VAL A 189 -12.95 -7.29 23.17
C VAL A 189 -13.15 -6.06 22.29
N ALA A 190 -12.47 -4.97 22.67
CA ALA A 190 -12.51 -3.70 21.95
C ALA A 190 -11.19 -3.44 21.20
N PHE A 191 -11.30 -3.01 19.95
CA PHE A 191 -10.22 -2.57 19.08
C PHE A 191 -10.37 -1.07 18.82
N PRO A 192 -9.57 -0.21 19.48
CA PRO A 192 -9.62 1.23 19.24
C PRO A 192 -9.33 1.56 17.76
N LEU A 193 -10.05 2.52 17.19
CA LEU A 193 -9.87 2.95 15.81
C LEU A 193 -8.78 4.03 15.68
N GLY A 194 -8.13 4.09 14.52
CA GLY A 194 -7.09 5.09 14.21
C GLY A 194 -5.74 4.81 14.85
N VAL A 195 -5.55 3.59 15.41
CA VAL A 195 -4.32 3.18 16.07
C VAL A 195 -3.79 1.85 15.52
N VAL A 196 -2.56 1.51 15.89
CA VAL A 196 -1.96 0.19 15.64
C VAL A 196 -2.23 -0.70 16.86
N THR A 197 -3.08 -1.71 16.68
CA THR A 197 -3.39 -2.72 17.68
C THR A 197 -2.64 -4.01 17.38
N ALA A 198 -1.80 -4.48 18.30
CA ALA A 198 -1.19 -5.80 18.23
C ALA A 198 -2.04 -6.82 19.01
N VAL A 199 -2.20 -8.02 18.46
CA VAL A 199 -2.90 -9.16 19.06
C VAL A 199 -1.87 -10.25 19.29
N THR A 200 -1.62 -10.57 20.56
CA THR A 200 -0.56 -11.48 21.00
C THR A 200 -1.12 -12.66 21.78
N GLY A 201 -0.23 -13.54 22.21
CA GLY A 201 -0.58 -14.75 22.96
C GLY A 201 0.10 -15.98 22.38
N VAL A 202 0.16 -17.06 23.16
CA VAL A 202 0.81 -18.32 22.76
C VAL A 202 0.18 -18.95 21.51
N SER A 203 0.92 -19.77 20.79
CA SER A 203 0.40 -20.50 19.62
C SER A 203 -0.78 -21.37 20.04
N GLY A 204 -1.92 -21.28 19.34
CA GLY A 204 -3.16 -21.96 19.75
C GLY A 204 -4.00 -21.24 20.81
N SER A 205 -3.67 -20.01 21.22
CA SER A 205 -4.49 -19.23 22.18
C SER A 205 -5.83 -18.74 21.63
N GLY A 206 -6.02 -18.72 20.30
CA GLY A 206 -7.24 -18.27 19.63
C GLY A 206 -7.10 -16.99 18.78
N LYS A 207 -5.88 -16.48 18.55
CA LYS A 207 -5.62 -15.24 17.75
C LYS A 207 -6.27 -15.25 16.38
N SER A 208 -5.94 -16.23 15.52
CA SER A 208 -6.52 -16.32 14.16
C SER A 208 -8.03 -16.53 14.19
N SER A 209 -8.55 -17.27 15.19
CA SER A 209 -10.00 -17.44 15.35
C SER A 209 -10.72 -16.15 15.73
N LEU A 210 -10.09 -15.26 16.50
CA LEU A 210 -10.67 -13.96 16.84
C LEU A 210 -10.57 -12.98 15.66
N ILE A 211 -9.41 -12.91 15.01
CA ILE A 211 -9.10 -11.86 14.03
C ILE A 211 -9.51 -12.25 12.62
N GLU A 212 -9.17 -13.44 12.16
CA GLU A 212 -9.46 -13.87 10.79
C GLU A 212 -10.87 -14.47 10.70
N ASP A 213 -11.19 -15.43 11.56
CA ASP A 213 -12.46 -16.15 11.47
C ASP A 213 -13.67 -15.33 11.93
N ILE A 214 -13.50 -14.41 12.88
CA ILE A 214 -14.58 -13.55 13.37
C ILE A 214 -14.46 -12.15 12.78
N LEU A 215 -13.47 -11.36 13.19
CA LEU A 215 -13.40 -9.93 12.84
C LEU A 215 -13.34 -9.69 11.33
N TRP A 216 -12.39 -10.33 10.63
CA TRP A 216 -12.24 -10.17 9.18
C TRP A 216 -13.45 -10.69 8.43
N LYS A 217 -13.90 -11.93 8.67
CA LYS A 217 -15.06 -12.51 7.96
C LYS A 217 -16.33 -11.67 8.17
N ALA A 218 -16.58 -11.19 9.39
CA ALA A 218 -17.75 -10.35 9.68
C ALA A 218 -17.65 -8.98 8.99
N ALA A 219 -16.48 -8.32 9.05
CA ALA A 219 -16.26 -7.07 8.35
C ALA A 219 -16.33 -7.23 6.82
N ALA A 220 -15.76 -8.30 6.26
CA ALA A 220 -15.79 -8.59 4.82
C ALA A 220 -17.21 -8.90 4.33
N ARG A 221 -17.99 -9.64 5.13
CA ARG A 221 -19.40 -9.89 4.82
C ARG A 221 -20.23 -8.61 4.85
N SER A 222 -20.02 -7.75 5.85
CA SER A 222 -20.78 -6.49 6.00
C SER A 222 -20.39 -5.44 4.95
N LEU A 223 -19.09 -5.20 4.76
CA LEU A 223 -18.56 -4.12 3.91
C LEU A 223 -18.40 -4.52 2.44
N HIS A 224 -18.01 -5.77 2.16
CA HIS A 224 -17.73 -6.25 0.80
C HIS A 224 -18.75 -7.24 0.25
N ARG A 225 -19.78 -7.59 1.04
CA ARG A 225 -20.77 -8.64 0.71
C ARG A 225 -20.11 -9.98 0.36
N ALA A 226 -18.96 -10.25 0.96
CA ALA A 226 -18.23 -11.49 0.75
C ALA A 226 -19.07 -12.71 1.19
N GLN A 227 -19.00 -13.79 0.42
CA GLN A 227 -19.70 -15.06 0.70
C GLN A 227 -18.92 -15.89 1.72
N VAL A 228 -18.73 -15.33 2.91
CA VAL A 228 -18.03 -15.96 4.04
C VAL A 228 -18.94 -16.01 5.26
N THR A 229 -18.83 -17.10 6.03
CA THR A 229 -19.56 -17.25 7.29
C THR A 229 -18.60 -16.93 8.44
N PRO A 230 -18.84 -15.83 9.19
CA PRO A 230 -18.04 -15.54 10.37
C PRO A 230 -18.19 -16.63 11.43
N GLY A 231 -17.15 -16.82 12.25
CA GLY A 231 -17.17 -17.70 13.42
C GLY A 231 -18.26 -17.30 14.43
N ALA A 232 -18.55 -18.17 15.38
CA ALA A 232 -19.58 -17.93 16.40
C ALA A 232 -19.23 -16.69 17.26
N HIS A 233 -20.11 -15.69 17.26
CA HIS A 233 -20.07 -14.47 18.06
C HIS A 233 -21.49 -13.89 18.20
N ASP A 234 -21.71 -12.97 19.13
CA ASP A 234 -23.04 -12.35 19.34
C ASP A 234 -23.24 -11.14 18.43
N ALA A 235 -22.29 -10.20 18.42
CA ALA A 235 -22.33 -8.99 17.60
C ALA A 235 -20.93 -8.40 17.39
N ILE A 236 -20.80 -7.55 16.37
CA ILE A 236 -19.66 -6.62 16.24
C ILE A 236 -20.20 -5.21 16.15
N GLU A 237 -19.94 -4.40 17.17
CA GLU A 237 -20.32 -2.99 17.28
C GLU A 237 -19.24 -2.09 16.64
N GLY A 238 -19.63 -0.94 16.08
CA GLY A 238 -18.69 0.05 15.54
C GLY A 238 -18.27 -0.16 14.08
N LEU A 239 -18.75 -1.21 13.41
CA LEU A 239 -18.38 -1.53 12.02
C LEU A 239 -18.75 -0.42 11.03
N GLU A 240 -19.77 0.38 11.33
CA GLU A 240 -20.20 1.55 10.53
C GLU A 240 -19.14 2.65 10.42
N GLN A 241 -18.12 2.63 11.30
CA GLN A 241 -17.06 3.63 11.32
C GLN A 241 -15.92 3.30 10.34
N VAL A 242 -15.90 2.08 9.83
CA VAL A 242 -14.95 1.58 8.84
C VAL A 242 -15.69 1.38 7.52
N ASN A 243 -15.12 1.85 6.41
CA ASN A 243 -15.75 1.69 5.09
C ASN A 243 -15.10 0.61 4.22
N LYS A 244 -13.94 0.08 4.64
CA LYS A 244 -13.19 -0.94 3.91
C LYS A 244 -12.41 -1.80 4.90
N VAL A 245 -12.44 -3.12 4.72
CA VAL A 245 -11.51 -4.04 5.40
C VAL A 245 -10.53 -4.65 4.39
N ILE A 246 -9.28 -4.79 4.78
CA ILE A 246 -8.20 -5.40 4.00
C ILE A 246 -7.51 -6.41 4.90
N SER A 247 -7.42 -7.66 4.47
CA SER A 247 -6.54 -8.65 5.12
C SER A 247 -5.32 -8.89 4.25
N VAL A 248 -4.15 -8.95 4.88
CA VAL A 248 -2.86 -9.24 4.26
C VAL A 248 -2.26 -10.45 4.97
N ASP A 249 -2.57 -11.63 4.44
CA ASP A 249 -2.12 -12.93 4.92
C ASP A 249 -0.90 -13.43 4.13
N GLN A 250 -0.32 -14.54 4.62
CA GLN A 250 0.83 -15.22 4.01
C GLN A 250 0.47 -16.09 2.80
N THR A 251 -0.80 -16.07 2.35
CA THR A 251 -1.17 -16.87 1.18
C THR A 251 -0.39 -16.42 -0.06
N PRO A 252 0.07 -17.33 -0.93
CA PRO A 252 0.77 -16.95 -2.15
C PRO A 252 -0.07 -15.99 -3.02
N LEU A 253 0.58 -15.04 -3.72
CA LEU A 253 -0.11 -14.10 -4.62
C LEU A 253 -0.92 -14.80 -5.72
N GLY A 254 -0.47 -15.98 -6.13
CA GLY A 254 -1.08 -16.82 -7.14
C GLY A 254 -0.21 -18.05 -7.40
N GLY A 255 -0.84 -19.15 -7.83
CA GLY A 255 -0.14 -20.42 -8.10
C GLY A 255 0.53 -20.50 -9.48
N THR A 256 0.48 -19.43 -10.28
CA THR A 256 0.97 -19.45 -11.66
C THR A 256 2.08 -18.41 -11.89
N PRO A 257 3.04 -18.67 -12.81
CA PRO A 257 4.07 -17.69 -13.19
C PRO A 257 3.55 -16.41 -13.85
N ALA A 258 2.27 -16.39 -14.23
CA ALA A 258 1.58 -15.23 -14.76
C ALA A 258 1.31 -14.15 -13.69
N SER A 259 1.23 -14.54 -12.42
CA SER A 259 1.15 -13.60 -11.30
C SER A 259 2.56 -13.12 -10.96
N THR A 260 2.80 -11.82 -11.00
CA THR A 260 4.07 -11.18 -10.65
C THR A 260 3.84 -9.95 -9.77
N PRO A 261 4.89 -9.41 -9.11
CA PRO A 261 4.80 -8.14 -8.39
C PRO A 261 4.26 -7.00 -9.28
N GLY A 262 4.70 -6.93 -10.53
CA GLY A 262 4.24 -5.94 -11.50
C GLY A 262 2.75 -6.06 -11.84
N THR A 263 2.22 -7.28 -12.02
CA THR A 263 0.79 -7.48 -12.31
C THR A 263 -0.07 -7.20 -11.07
N TYR A 264 0.36 -7.67 -9.90
CA TYR A 264 -0.44 -7.58 -8.67
C TYR A 264 -0.53 -6.14 -8.16
N SER A 265 0.56 -5.39 -8.23
CA SER A 265 0.59 -3.96 -7.87
C SER A 265 -0.16 -3.06 -8.88
N GLY A 266 -0.49 -3.56 -10.07
CA GLY A 266 -1.05 -2.77 -11.17
C GLY A 266 -0.02 -1.91 -11.91
N ALA A 267 1.26 -1.95 -11.53
CA ALA A 267 2.33 -1.23 -12.24
C ALA A 267 2.44 -1.68 -13.70
N PHE A 268 2.27 -2.98 -13.95
CA PHE A 268 2.41 -3.55 -15.29
C PHE A 268 1.35 -3.04 -16.28
N ASP A 269 0.13 -2.76 -15.82
CA ASP A 269 -0.93 -2.21 -16.67
C ASP A 269 -0.57 -0.82 -17.18
N LEU A 270 -0.05 0.03 -16.29
CA LEU A 270 0.45 1.36 -16.63
C LEU A 270 1.65 1.30 -17.58
N ILE A 271 2.54 0.32 -17.39
CA ILE A 271 3.68 0.09 -18.29
C ILE A 271 3.18 -0.34 -19.67
N ARG A 272 2.21 -1.25 -19.77
CA ARG A 272 1.63 -1.66 -21.07
C ARG A 272 0.96 -0.49 -21.79
N GLU A 273 0.25 0.37 -21.06
CA GLU A 273 -0.32 1.61 -21.61
C GLU A 273 0.74 2.54 -22.18
N LEU A 274 1.89 2.66 -21.51
CA LEU A 274 3.01 3.44 -22.00
C LEU A 274 3.59 2.85 -23.29
N PHE A 275 3.88 1.54 -23.31
CA PHE A 275 4.44 0.87 -24.49
C PHE A 275 3.50 0.97 -25.71
N ALA A 276 2.18 0.90 -25.52
CA ALA A 276 1.20 1.08 -26.59
C ALA A 276 1.11 2.53 -27.13
N LYS A 277 1.68 3.51 -26.42
CA LYS A 277 1.72 4.92 -26.84
C LYS A 277 3.01 5.28 -27.59
N LEU A 278 4.01 4.40 -27.62
CA LEU A 278 5.28 4.66 -28.32
C LEU A 278 5.08 4.79 -29.84
N PRO A 279 5.89 5.63 -30.53
CA PRO A 279 5.78 5.82 -31.98
C PRO A 279 5.84 4.51 -32.78
N GLU A 280 6.78 3.63 -32.43
CA GLU A 280 6.95 2.30 -33.04
C GLU A 280 5.68 1.45 -32.92
N SER A 281 5.05 1.47 -31.75
CA SER A 281 3.78 0.80 -31.50
C SER A 281 2.64 1.39 -32.33
N LYS A 282 2.60 2.72 -32.48
CA LYS A 282 1.56 3.40 -33.29
C LYS A 282 1.66 3.03 -34.76
N VAL A 283 2.86 3.03 -35.33
CA VAL A 283 3.09 2.64 -36.73
C VAL A 283 2.67 1.20 -36.98
N ARG A 284 2.92 0.30 -36.03
CA ARG A 284 2.58 -1.13 -36.15
C ARG A 284 1.16 -1.49 -35.72
N GLY A 285 0.35 -0.51 -35.30
CA GLY A 285 -1.01 -0.75 -34.80
C GLY A 285 -1.08 -1.54 -33.48
N TYR A 286 0.00 -1.54 -32.70
CA TYR A 286 0.04 -2.27 -31.43
C TYR A 286 -0.76 -1.55 -30.35
N THR A 287 -1.60 -2.31 -29.66
CA THR A 287 -2.40 -1.87 -28.53
C THR A 287 -1.85 -2.45 -27.22
N THR A 288 -2.42 -2.05 -26.08
CA THR A 288 -2.07 -2.57 -24.75
C THR A 288 -2.19 -4.09 -24.64
N ARG A 289 -3.03 -4.72 -25.48
CA ARG A 289 -3.21 -6.17 -25.56
C ARG A 289 -1.96 -6.89 -26.07
N ARG A 290 -1.24 -6.31 -27.06
CA ARG A 290 -0.01 -6.90 -27.62
C ARG A 290 1.07 -7.05 -26.54
N PHE A 291 1.12 -6.11 -25.60
CA PHE A 291 2.09 -6.08 -24.51
C PHE A 291 1.68 -6.88 -23.27
N SER A 292 0.55 -7.60 -23.31
CA SER A 292 0.12 -8.48 -22.23
C SER A 292 0.60 -9.91 -22.47
N PHE A 293 1.45 -10.45 -21.58
CA PHE A 293 1.85 -11.85 -21.67
C PHE A 293 0.70 -12.84 -21.35
N ASN A 294 -0.36 -12.38 -20.69
CA ASN A 294 -1.55 -13.19 -20.39
C ASN A 294 -2.55 -13.32 -21.56
N GLN A 295 -2.31 -12.64 -22.68
CA GLN A 295 -3.26 -12.57 -23.79
C GLN A 295 -2.60 -13.03 -25.08
N PRO A 296 -3.32 -13.79 -25.94
CA PRO A 296 -2.83 -14.15 -27.26
C PRO A 296 -2.53 -12.91 -28.10
N GLY A 297 -1.52 -13.03 -28.96
CA GLY A 297 -1.19 -12.05 -29.98
C GLY A 297 0.23 -11.51 -29.89
N GLY A 298 0.73 -11.18 -28.70
CA GLY A 298 2.13 -10.70 -28.54
C GLY A 298 3.01 -11.54 -27.62
N ARG A 299 2.42 -12.44 -26.85
CA ARG A 299 3.11 -13.39 -25.97
C ARG A 299 3.82 -14.50 -26.76
N CYS A 300 4.70 -15.24 -26.10
CA CYS A 300 5.22 -16.50 -26.63
C CYS A 300 4.13 -17.59 -26.51
N GLU A 301 3.69 -18.15 -27.64
CA GLU A 301 2.65 -19.20 -27.63
C GLU A 301 3.19 -20.55 -27.15
N ALA A 302 4.49 -20.83 -27.27
CA ALA A 302 5.06 -22.11 -26.84
C ALA A 302 5.02 -22.34 -25.32
N CYS A 303 4.96 -21.26 -24.52
CA CYS A 303 4.76 -21.31 -23.06
C CYS A 303 3.54 -20.52 -22.62
N GLU A 304 2.66 -20.13 -23.56
CA GLU A 304 1.48 -19.31 -23.32
C GLU A 304 1.74 -18.03 -22.50
N GLY A 305 2.93 -17.44 -22.65
CA GLY A 305 3.36 -16.25 -21.92
C GLY A 305 3.87 -16.45 -20.49
N ALA A 306 3.92 -17.68 -19.97
CA ALA A 306 4.49 -17.97 -18.65
C ALA A 306 6.01 -17.75 -18.58
N GLY A 307 6.72 -17.91 -19.72
CA GLY A 307 8.19 -17.89 -19.80
C GLY A 307 8.86 -19.14 -19.26
N GLN A 308 8.10 -20.02 -18.61
CA GLN A 308 8.54 -21.29 -18.05
C GLN A 308 7.53 -22.38 -18.41
N LYS A 309 7.96 -23.63 -18.44
CA LYS A 309 7.13 -24.83 -18.55
C LYS A 309 7.23 -25.63 -17.27
N ARG A 310 6.10 -26.13 -16.79
CA ARG A 310 6.05 -27.01 -15.62
C ARG A 310 6.34 -28.44 -16.05
N ILE A 311 7.29 -29.08 -15.37
CA ILE A 311 7.59 -30.50 -15.48
C ILE A 311 7.03 -31.16 -14.22
N GLU A 312 6.07 -32.05 -14.43
CA GLU A 312 5.46 -32.82 -13.35
C GLU A 312 6.42 -33.93 -12.89
N MET A 313 6.60 -34.05 -11.58
CA MET A 313 7.50 -35.02 -10.96
C MET A 313 6.70 -35.96 -10.06
N HIS A 314 6.88 -37.28 -10.17
CA HIS A 314 6.02 -38.24 -9.47
C HIS A 314 6.21 -38.27 -7.94
N PHE A 315 7.43 -38.02 -7.45
CA PHE A 315 7.78 -38.12 -6.03
C PHE A 315 8.47 -36.87 -5.47
N LEU A 316 8.79 -35.92 -6.34
CA LEU A 316 9.41 -34.64 -6.00
C LEU A 316 8.44 -33.51 -6.34
N PRO A 317 8.60 -32.32 -5.76
CA PRO A 317 7.84 -31.15 -6.18
C PRO A 317 8.03 -30.88 -7.68
N ASP A 318 6.96 -30.45 -8.36
CA ASP A 318 7.00 -29.99 -9.75
C ASP A 318 8.11 -28.96 -9.97
N VAL A 319 8.82 -29.06 -11.08
CA VAL A 319 9.92 -28.16 -11.42
C VAL A 319 9.51 -27.25 -12.58
N TRP A 320 9.83 -25.96 -12.47
CA TRP A 320 9.63 -24.99 -13.54
C TRP A 320 10.94 -24.82 -14.32
N VAL A 321 10.89 -25.06 -15.63
CA VAL A 321 12.05 -24.92 -16.52
C VAL A 321 11.81 -23.77 -17.49
N THR A 322 12.85 -22.97 -17.73
CA THR A 322 12.80 -21.85 -18.67
C THR A 322 12.37 -22.31 -20.06
N CYS A 323 11.46 -21.57 -20.69
CA CYS A 323 10.99 -21.88 -22.04
C CYS A 323 12.10 -21.69 -23.07
N GLU A 324 12.43 -22.76 -23.80
CA GLU A 324 13.45 -22.77 -24.85
C GLU A 324 13.12 -21.82 -26.03
N ALA A 325 11.84 -21.67 -26.37
CA ALA A 325 11.43 -20.88 -27.55
C ALA A 325 11.60 -19.37 -27.36
N CYS A 326 11.42 -18.85 -26.14
CA CYS A 326 11.54 -17.42 -25.85
C CYS A 326 12.69 -17.07 -24.90
N GLY A 327 13.45 -18.06 -24.43
CA GLY A 327 14.51 -17.87 -23.43
C GLY A 327 14.01 -17.25 -22.12
N GLY A 328 12.73 -17.45 -21.78
CA GLY A 328 12.11 -16.85 -20.59
C GLY A 328 11.58 -15.42 -20.77
N SER A 329 11.75 -14.80 -21.95
CA SER A 329 11.30 -13.42 -22.21
C SER A 329 9.76 -13.24 -22.21
N ARG A 330 8.99 -14.32 -22.32
CA ARG A 330 7.50 -14.35 -22.34
C ARG A 330 6.84 -13.79 -23.60
N TYR A 331 7.58 -13.19 -24.52
CA TYR A 331 7.03 -12.50 -25.69
C TYR A 331 7.56 -13.05 -27.01
N ALA A 332 6.80 -12.79 -28.07
CA ALA A 332 7.27 -13.02 -29.44
C ALA A 332 8.30 -11.95 -29.86
N PRO A 333 9.26 -12.28 -30.75
CA PRO A 333 10.32 -11.36 -31.18
C PRO A 333 9.82 -10.02 -31.72
N GLU A 334 8.67 -10.01 -32.42
CA GLU A 334 8.11 -8.78 -33.01
C GLU A 334 7.60 -7.81 -31.94
N THR A 335 7.14 -8.33 -30.79
CA THR A 335 6.74 -7.53 -29.64
C THR A 335 7.96 -6.92 -28.94
N LEU A 336 9.07 -7.66 -28.89
CA LEU A 336 10.34 -7.21 -28.29
C LEU A 336 11.08 -6.17 -29.14
N ALA A 337 10.66 -5.94 -30.38
CA ALA A 337 11.25 -4.90 -31.22
C ALA A 337 10.92 -3.48 -30.75
N VAL A 338 9.85 -3.29 -29.96
CA VAL A 338 9.47 -1.98 -29.41
C VAL A 338 10.27 -1.68 -28.14
N LYS A 339 10.89 -0.50 -28.07
CA LYS A 339 11.78 -0.12 -26.97
C LYS A 339 11.41 1.21 -26.33
N PHE A 340 11.36 1.23 -25.00
CA PHE A 340 11.32 2.46 -24.22
C PHE A 340 12.70 2.73 -23.63
N ARG A 341 13.32 3.87 -23.98
CA ARG A 341 14.68 4.25 -23.51
C ARG A 341 15.70 3.11 -23.71
N GLY A 342 15.63 2.44 -24.87
CA GLY A 342 16.52 1.32 -25.22
C GLY A 342 16.15 -0.04 -24.58
N LYS A 343 15.11 -0.11 -23.74
CA LYS A 343 14.67 -1.33 -23.05
C LYS A 343 13.37 -1.88 -23.64
N THR A 344 13.31 -3.18 -23.88
CA THR A 344 12.09 -3.89 -24.29
C THR A 344 11.17 -4.10 -23.09
N ILE A 345 9.93 -4.53 -23.34
CA ILE A 345 9.00 -4.85 -22.23
C ILE A 345 9.49 -6.04 -21.38
N ALA A 346 10.19 -7.00 -21.98
CA ALA A 346 10.78 -8.12 -21.24
C ALA A 346 11.95 -7.63 -20.36
N ASP A 347 12.78 -6.72 -20.87
CA ASP A 347 13.86 -6.11 -20.07
C ASP A 347 13.27 -5.38 -18.85
N VAL A 348 12.20 -4.62 -19.04
CA VAL A 348 11.51 -3.91 -17.94
C VAL A 348 10.97 -4.88 -16.90
N LEU A 349 10.43 -6.03 -17.30
CA LEU A 349 9.99 -7.07 -16.37
C LEU A 349 11.16 -7.75 -15.65
N ALA A 350 12.32 -7.88 -16.28
CA ALA A 350 13.52 -8.44 -15.66
C ALA A 350 14.20 -7.46 -14.68
N MET A 351 13.94 -6.16 -14.80
CA MET A 351 14.48 -5.14 -13.89
C MET A 351 13.91 -5.26 -12.47
N THR A 352 14.77 -5.00 -11.49
CA THR A 352 14.37 -4.82 -10.09
C THR A 352 13.43 -3.62 -9.96
N VAL A 353 12.56 -3.63 -8.94
CA VAL A 353 11.68 -2.49 -8.62
C VAL A 353 12.47 -1.19 -8.50
N GLY A 354 13.65 -1.23 -7.88
CA GLY A 354 14.54 -0.08 -7.74
C GLY A 354 15.02 0.47 -9.09
N ALA A 355 15.54 -0.38 -9.96
CA ALA A 355 15.99 0.03 -11.29
C ALA A 355 14.81 0.51 -12.17
N ALA A 356 13.65 -0.13 -12.05
CA ALA A 356 12.44 0.29 -12.76
C ALA A 356 11.96 1.67 -12.28
N LEU A 357 12.07 1.95 -10.99
CA LEU A 357 11.71 3.24 -10.41
C LEU A 357 12.56 4.37 -11.00
N GLU A 358 13.87 4.15 -11.16
CA GLU A 358 14.77 5.11 -11.83
C GLU A 358 14.39 5.29 -13.30
N LEU A 359 14.15 4.20 -14.04
CA LEU A 359 13.75 4.25 -15.44
C LEU A 359 12.48 5.07 -15.67
N PHE A 360 11.51 4.95 -14.76
CA PHE A 360 10.20 5.61 -14.82
C PHE A 360 10.07 6.86 -13.95
N ALA A 361 11.18 7.45 -13.49
CA ALA A 361 11.17 8.63 -12.63
C ALA A 361 10.34 9.81 -13.20
N GLY A 362 10.32 9.96 -14.52
CA GLY A 362 9.55 11.00 -15.24
C GLY A 362 8.06 10.68 -15.45
N ILE A 363 7.55 9.54 -14.96
CA ILE A 363 6.15 9.12 -15.14
C ILE A 363 5.48 8.96 -13.78
N PRO A 364 4.81 10.01 -13.25
CA PRO A 364 4.34 10.04 -11.86
C PRO A 364 3.43 8.88 -11.47
N LYS A 365 2.56 8.42 -12.37
CA LYS A 365 1.63 7.31 -12.10
C LYS A 365 2.36 5.98 -11.86
N ILE A 366 3.37 5.67 -12.67
CA ILE A 366 4.16 4.43 -12.52
C ILE A 366 5.08 4.56 -11.31
N ARG A 367 5.76 5.71 -11.19
CA ARG A 367 6.66 6.05 -10.09
C ARG A 367 5.99 5.82 -8.73
N ARG A 368 4.78 6.32 -8.52
CA ARG A 368 4.03 6.17 -7.26
C ARG A 368 3.84 4.71 -6.85
N VAL A 369 3.53 3.82 -7.79
CA VAL A 369 3.31 2.38 -7.50
C VAL A 369 4.64 1.68 -7.22
N LEU A 370 5.69 2.04 -7.95
CA LEU A 370 7.03 1.47 -7.72
C LEU A 370 7.65 1.96 -6.40
N GLU A 371 7.37 3.21 -6.00
CA GLU A 371 7.77 3.74 -4.69
C GLU A 371 7.13 2.96 -3.54
N THR A 372 5.85 2.56 -3.63
CA THR A 372 5.23 1.76 -2.55
C THR A 372 5.88 0.38 -2.43
N LEU A 373 6.21 -0.28 -3.54
CA LEU A 373 6.95 -1.54 -3.54
C LEU A 373 8.35 -1.39 -2.92
N ARG A 374 9.05 -0.29 -3.24
CA ARG A 374 10.37 -0.01 -2.64
C ARG A 374 10.26 0.30 -1.14
N ASP A 375 9.28 1.10 -0.73
CA ASP A 375 9.07 1.52 0.67
C ASP A 375 8.80 0.32 1.59
N VAL A 376 8.13 -0.73 1.11
CA VAL A 376 7.95 -2.00 1.85
C VAL A 376 9.18 -2.92 1.80
N GLY A 377 10.28 -2.49 1.19
CA GLY A 377 11.54 -3.22 1.14
C GLY A 377 11.72 -4.16 -0.06
N LEU A 378 10.85 -4.12 -1.07
CA LEU A 378 10.93 -4.99 -2.26
C LEU A 378 11.72 -4.37 -3.41
N GLY A 379 12.59 -3.40 -3.14
CA GLY A 379 13.38 -2.71 -4.16
C GLY A 379 14.27 -3.65 -5.00
N TYR A 380 14.67 -4.79 -4.44
CA TYR A 380 15.54 -5.77 -5.10
C TYR A 380 14.79 -6.80 -5.96
N VAL A 381 13.48 -6.89 -5.80
CA VAL A 381 12.68 -7.93 -6.48
C VAL A 381 12.42 -7.53 -7.93
N PRO A 382 12.67 -8.39 -8.93
CA PRO A 382 12.26 -8.17 -10.31
C PRO A 382 10.75 -8.02 -10.47
N LEU A 383 10.31 -7.07 -11.28
CA LEU A 383 8.87 -6.82 -11.53
C LEU A 383 8.14 -8.04 -12.12
N GLY A 384 8.85 -8.83 -12.91
CA GLY A 384 8.39 -10.04 -13.56
C GLY A 384 8.65 -11.32 -12.79
N GLN A 385 9.20 -11.28 -11.57
CA GLN A 385 9.43 -12.50 -10.77
C GLN A 385 8.12 -13.26 -10.61
N ALA A 386 8.17 -14.57 -10.85
CA ALA A 386 6.99 -15.43 -10.79
C ALA A 386 6.50 -15.53 -9.34
N ALA A 387 5.18 -15.42 -9.12
CA ALA A 387 4.61 -15.50 -7.78
C ALA A 387 4.97 -16.79 -7.01
N PRO A 388 5.03 -17.98 -7.63
CA PRO A 388 5.46 -19.20 -6.94
C PRO A 388 6.90 -19.18 -6.44
N THR A 389 7.75 -18.29 -6.98
CA THR A 389 9.14 -18.13 -6.57
C THR A 389 9.34 -16.97 -5.59
N LEU A 390 8.26 -16.33 -5.13
CA LEU A 390 8.32 -15.34 -4.05
C LEU A 390 8.24 -16.05 -2.71
N SER A 391 8.97 -15.55 -1.71
CA SER A 391 8.77 -15.97 -0.33
C SER A 391 7.40 -15.52 0.19
N GLY A 392 6.90 -16.16 1.26
CA GLY A 392 5.64 -15.76 1.90
C GLY A 392 5.66 -14.28 2.32
N GLY A 393 6.76 -13.83 2.93
CA GLY A 393 6.95 -12.43 3.31
C GLY A 393 7.07 -11.47 2.12
N GLU A 394 7.68 -11.88 1.00
CA GLU A 394 7.67 -11.08 -0.25
C GLU A 394 6.25 -10.94 -0.81
N ALA A 395 5.50 -12.04 -0.90
CA ALA A 395 4.12 -12.04 -1.37
C ALA A 395 3.24 -11.11 -0.51
N GLN A 396 3.36 -11.21 0.81
CA GLN A 396 2.62 -10.36 1.75
C GLN A 396 2.95 -8.87 1.55
N ARG A 397 4.23 -8.52 1.38
CA ARG A 397 4.66 -7.13 1.12
C ARG A 397 4.16 -6.61 -0.22
N VAL A 398 4.07 -7.45 -1.26
CA VAL A 398 3.46 -7.06 -2.55
C VAL A 398 1.98 -6.72 -2.36
N LYS A 399 1.24 -7.53 -1.59
CA LYS A 399 -0.17 -7.25 -1.25
C LYS A 399 -0.31 -5.92 -0.52
N LEU A 400 0.52 -5.69 0.49
CA LEU A 400 0.54 -4.45 1.26
C LEU A 400 0.84 -3.24 0.37
N ALA A 401 1.86 -3.34 -0.50
CA ALA A 401 2.24 -2.27 -1.43
C ALA A 401 1.14 -1.95 -2.45
N ALA A 402 0.42 -2.97 -2.93
CA ALA A 402 -0.71 -2.80 -3.85
C ALA A 402 -1.86 -2.02 -3.21
N GLU A 403 -2.12 -2.25 -1.92
CA GLU A 403 -3.15 -1.50 -1.19
C GLU A 403 -2.69 -0.08 -0.83
N LEU A 404 -1.42 0.12 -0.50
CA LEU A 404 -0.83 1.45 -0.25
C LEU A 404 -0.82 2.35 -1.49
N ALA A 405 -0.76 1.75 -2.69
CA ALA A 405 -0.83 2.50 -3.94
C ALA A 405 -2.22 3.09 -4.19
N ARG A 406 -3.27 2.53 -3.59
CA ARG A 406 -4.67 2.98 -3.77
C ARG A 406 -4.94 4.27 -2.97
N PRO A 407 -5.92 5.09 -3.38
CA PRO A 407 -6.33 6.25 -2.60
C PRO A 407 -6.83 5.85 -1.22
N ASP A 408 -6.34 6.55 -0.20
CA ASP A 408 -6.70 6.31 1.18
C ASP A 408 -8.00 7.04 1.57
N THR A 409 -8.80 6.39 2.42
CA THR A 409 -10.07 6.93 2.95
C THR A 409 -9.96 7.39 4.39
N GLY A 410 -8.88 7.07 5.10
CA GLY A 410 -8.72 7.28 6.55
C GLY A 410 -9.71 6.48 7.41
N LYS A 411 -10.45 5.53 6.81
CA LYS A 411 -11.47 4.70 7.47
C LYS A 411 -11.36 3.24 7.06
N THR A 412 -10.14 2.79 6.76
CA THR A 412 -9.86 1.41 6.38
C THR A 412 -9.34 0.62 7.59
N LEU A 413 -9.84 -0.61 7.76
CA LEU A 413 -9.32 -1.60 8.71
C LEU A 413 -8.34 -2.51 7.98
N TYR A 414 -7.06 -2.43 8.35
CA TYR A 414 -6.01 -3.33 7.88
C TYR A 414 -5.82 -4.44 8.91
N ILE A 415 -5.83 -5.69 8.46
CA ILE A 415 -5.53 -6.88 9.26
C ILE A 415 -4.28 -7.51 8.66
N LEU A 416 -3.22 -7.62 9.45
CA LEU A 416 -1.94 -8.18 9.05
C LEU A 416 -1.65 -9.43 9.89
N ASP A 417 -1.48 -10.58 9.25
CA ASP A 417 -1.15 -11.83 9.93
C ASP A 417 0.37 -12.10 9.87
N GLU A 418 1.02 -12.08 11.03
CA GLU A 418 2.46 -12.28 11.23
C GLU A 418 3.35 -11.65 10.14
N PRO A 419 3.23 -10.32 9.91
CA PRO A 419 3.89 -9.67 8.79
C PRO A 419 5.41 -9.56 8.91
N THR A 420 6.00 -9.99 10.04
CA THR A 420 7.46 -10.07 10.21
C THR A 420 8.08 -11.41 9.90
N THR A 421 7.28 -12.40 9.50
CA THR A 421 7.78 -13.70 9.03
C THR A 421 8.74 -13.50 7.86
N GLY A 422 9.94 -14.10 7.89
CA GLY A 422 10.91 -13.92 6.83
C GLY A 422 11.67 -12.58 6.85
N LEU A 423 11.52 -11.73 7.88
CA LEU A 423 12.10 -10.38 7.90
C LEU A 423 13.21 -10.21 8.93
N HIS A 424 14.36 -9.73 8.45
CA HIS A 424 15.43 -9.22 9.30
C HIS A 424 14.96 -7.96 10.06
N LEU A 425 15.55 -7.68 11.23
CA LEU A 425 15.18 -6.55 12.11
C LEU A 425 15.14 -5.18 11.39
N ASP A 426 16.04 -4.95 10.44
CA ASP A 426 16.03 -3.71 9.64
C ASP A 426 14.85 -3.62 8.67
N ASP A 427 14.36 -4.75 8.17
CA ASP A 427 13.18 -4.78 7.31
C ASP A 427 11.89 -4.66 8.13
N ILE A 428 11.87 -5.23 9.34
CA ILE A 428 10.80 -4.97 10.33
C ILE A 428 10.70 -3.46 10.60
N ARG A 429 11.82 -2.77 10.80
CA ARG A 429 11.85 -1.31 10.99
C ARG A 429 11.20 -0.56 9.82
N LYS A 430 11.49 -0.95 8.58
CA LYS A 430 10.89 -0.34 7.37
C LYS A 430 9.40 -0.63 7.27
N LEU A 431 8.99 -1.88 7.51
CA LEU A 431 7.60 -2.30 7.55
C LEU A 431 6.81 -1.50 8.60
N LEU A 432 7.33 -1.37 9.81
CA LEU A 432 6.69 -0.61 10.88
C LEU A 432 6.52 0.87 10.52
N ALA A 433 7.48 1.47 9.81
CA ALA A 433 7.34 2.84 9.32
C ALA A 433 6.14 2.99 8.36
N VAL A 434 5.89 1.98 7.51
CA VAL A 434 4.74 1.93 6.60
C VAL A 434 3.43 1.67 7.36
N VAL A 435 3.42 0.73 8.29
CA VAL A 435 2.27 0.43 9.17
C VAL A 435 1.83 1.66 9.95
N HIS A 436 2.77 2.36 10.60
CA HIS A 436 2.44 3.56 11.34
C HIS A 436 2.02 4.72 10.43
N ARG A 437 2.53 4.78 9.19
CA ARG A 437 2.05 5.74 8.19
C ARG A 437 0.56 5.51 7.86
N LEU A 438 0.11 4.26 7.75
CA LEU A 438 -1.30 3.94 7.55
C LEU A 438 -2.17 4.45 8.71
N ALA A 439 -1.74 4.22 9.95
CA ALA A 439 -2.45 4.69 11.13
C ALA A 439 -2.45 6.23 11.24
N ASP A 440 -1.36 6.91 10.87
CA ASP A 440 -1.31 8.38 10.85
C ASP A 440 -2.29 9.01 9.84
N LEU A 441 -2.67 8.27 8.79
CA LEU A 441 -3.70 8.69 7.84
C LEU A 441 -5.14 8.51 8.37
N GLY A 442 -5.30 8.00 9.60
CA GLY A 442 -6.59 7.75 10.25
C GLY A 442 -7.08 6.30 10.16
N ASN A 443 -6.37 5.43 9.44
CA ASN A 443 -6.74 4.02 9.34
C ASN A 443 -6.47 3.26 10.63
N THR A 444 -7.11 2.10 10.75
CA THR A 444 -6.89 1.20 11.88
C THR A 444 -6.07 0.01 11.38
N VAL A 445 -5.02 -0.36 12.10
CA VAL A 445 -4.21 -1.54 11.77
C VAL A 445 -4.28 -2.52 12.93
N VAL A 446 -4.74 -3.74 12.67
CA VAL A 446 -4.71 -4.86 13.59
C VAL A 446 -3.66 -5.85 13.11
N ILE A 447 -2.72 -6.19 13.98
CA ILE A 447 -1.58 -7.05 13.64
C ILE A 447 -1.58 -8.26 14.57
N ILE A 448 -1.59 -9.46 14.01
CA ILE A 448 -1.31 -10.68 14.77
C ILE A 448 0.21 -10.85 14.77
N GLU A 449 0.82 -10.85 15.95
CA GLU A 449 2.29 -10.96 16.03
C GLU A 449 2.77 -11.66 17.31
N HIS A 450 3.97 -12.19 17.18
CA HIS A 450 4.78 -12.75 18.26
C HIS A 450 6.09 -11.99 18.45
N ASN A 451 6.50 -11.19 17.45
CA ASN A 451 7.74 -10.45 17.48
C ASN A 451 7.64 -9.24 18.44
N LEU A 452 8.49 -9.25 19.47
CA LEU A 452 8.52 -8.20 20.50
C LEU A 452 8.86 -6.81 19.95
N GLU A 453 9.58 -6.74 18.83
CA GLU A 453 9.91 -5.48 18.17
C GLU A 453 8.68 -4.81 17.54
N VAL A 454 7.70 -5.58 17.08
CA VAL A 454 6.40 -5.05 16.62
C VAL A 454 5.55 -4.69 17.83
N ILE A 455 5.42 -5.62 18.78
CA ILE A 455 4.55 -5.49 19.95
C ILE A 455 4.89 -4.23 20.76
N LYS A 456 6.19 -3.94 20.97
CA LYS A 456 6.61 -2.76 21.71
C LYS A 456 6.30 -1.44 21.01
N THR A 457 6.08 -1.44 19.70
CA THR A 457 5.76 -0.24 18.90
C THR A 457 4.26 0.01 18.75
N ALA A 458 3.41 -0.99 19.02
CA ALA A 458 1.96 -0.87 18.93
C ALA A 458 1.39 0.19 19.89
N ASP A 459 0.30 0.83 19.53
CA ASP A 459 -0.38 1.80 20.39
C ASP A 459 -1.26 1.06 21.42
N TRP A 460 -1.86 -0.07 21.01
CA TRP A 460 -2.72 -0.92 21.83
C TRP A 460 -2.33 -2.39 21.68
N LEU A 461 -2.50 -3.16 22.75
CA LEU A 461 -2.15 -4.57 22.82
C LEU A 461 -3.33 -5.36 23.39
N ILE A 462 -3.65 -6.49 22.76
CA ILE A 462 -4.63 -7.47 23.23
C ILE A 462 -3.91 -8.81 23.36
N ASP A 463 -3.77 -9.31 24.59
CA ASP A 463 -3.09 -10.56 24.88
C ASP A 463 -4.11 -11.69 25.12
N LEU A 464 -4.06 -12.73 24.27
CA LEU A 464 -4.90 -13.92 24.37
C LEU A 464 -4.18 -15.07 25.06
N GLY A 465 -4.88 -15.80 25.91
CA GLY A 465 -4.31 -16.91 26.67
C GLY A 465 -5.30 -17.46 27.70
N PRO A 466 -4.82 -17.83 28.91
CA PRO A 466 -3.43 -17.80 29.39
C PRO A 466 -2.53 -18.88 28.76
N GLU A 467 -3.13 -19.95 28.22
CA GLU A 467 -2.42 -21.07 27.58
C GLU A 467 -2.95 -21.34 26.17
N ALA A 468 -2.47 -22.42 25.55
CA ALA A 468 -2.89 -22.87 24.23
C ALA A 468 -4.08 -23.84 24.28
N GLY A 469 -4.81 -23.98 23.17
CA GLY A 469 -5.86 -24.99 23.02
C GLY A 469 -7.02 -24.78 23.99
N PRO A 470 -7.58 -25.85 24.60
CA PRO A 470 -8.72 -25.74 25.52
C PRO A 470 -8.48 -24.87 26.76
N ALA A 471 -7.22 -24.71 27.17
CA ALA A 471 -6.85 -23.86 28.30
C ALA A 471 -6.69 -22.37 27.93
N GLY A 472 -6.74 -22.04 26.63
CA GLY A 472 -6.68 -20.68 26.11
C GLY A 472 -8.04 -20.03 25.92
N GLY A 473 -8.12 -19.13 24.94
CA GLY A 473 -9.37 -18.56 24.45
C GLY A 473 -9.95 -17.43 25.30
N GLU A 474 -9.18 -16.86 26.22
CA GLU A 474 -9.56 -15.71 27.06
C GLU A 474 -8.69 -14.50 26.74
N VAL A 475 -9.21 -13.29 26.97
CA VAL A 475 -8.41 -12.05 26.96
C VAL A 475 -7.77 -11.91 28.33
N VAL A 476 -6.44 -12.09 28.39
CA VAL A 476 -5.68 -12.03 29.63
C VAL A 476 -5.43 -10.58 30.04
N ALA A 477 -5.11 -9.74 29.07
CA ALA A 477 -4.89 -8.31 29.26
C ALA A 477 -5.18 -7.55 27.97
N ALA A 478 -5.67 -6.31 28.10
CA ALA A 478 -5.80 -5.38 26.99
C ALA A 478 -5.46 -3.97 27.45
N GLY A 479 -4.72 -3.22 26.65
CA GLY A 479 -4.26 -1.88 27.01
C GLY A 479 -3.03 -1.44 26.22
N PRO A 480 -2.45 -0.26 26.52
CA PRO A 480 -1.13 0.09 26.02
C PRO A 480 -0.08 -0.95 26.43
N PRO A 481 1.00 -1.16 25.64
CA PRO A 481 2.07 -2.10 25.96
C PRO A 481 2.60 -2.02 27.40
N GLU A 482 2.72 -0.82 27.95
CA GLU A 482 3.17 -0.57 29.32
C GLU A 482 2.19 -1.11 30.37
N ALA A 483 0.89 -1.05 30.12
CA ALA A 483 -0.14 -1.57 31.01
C ALA A 483 -0.18 -3.10 30.98
N VAL A 484 -0.12 -3.69 29.79
CA VAL A 484 -0.06 -5.15 29.62
C VAL A 484 1.21 -5.73 30.24
N ALA A 485 2.34 -5.01 30.19
CA ALA A 485 3.59 -5.41 30.85
C ALA A 485 3.50 -5.49 32.39
N GLN A 486 2.48 -4.87 33.00
CA GLN A 486 2.21 -4.98 34.45
C GLN A 486 1.07 -5.96 34.78
N ALA A 487 0.36 -6.47 33.77
CA ALA A 487 -0.77 -7.37 33.98
C ALA A 487 -0.29 -8.74 34.50
N ARG A 488 -0.88 -9.19 35.62
CA ARG A 488 -0.57 -10.51 36.18
C ARG A 488 -1.22 -11.59 35.30
N GLY A 489 -0.43 -12.61 34.96
CA GLY A 489 -0.90 -13.74 34.13
C GLY A 489 -0.65 -13.58 32.63
N SER A 490 -0.29 -12.38 32.15
CA SER A 490 0.13 -12.18 30.76
C SER A 490 1.56 -12.68 30.55
N LEU A 491 1.70 -13.77 29.78
CA LEU A 491 3.01 -14.30 29.39
C LEU A 491 3.76 -13.31 28.49
N THR A 492 3.03 -12.67 27.56
CA THR A 492 3.57 -11.63 26.69
C THR A 492 4.05 -10.44 27.53
N GLY A 493 3.24 -9.96 28.49
CA GLY A 493 3.57 -8.85 29.36
C GLY A 493 4.83 -9.08 30.19
N ALA A 494 5.00 -10.29 30.73
CA ALA A 494 6.18 -10.66 31.51
C ALA A 494 7.50 -10.50 30.72
N ILE A 495 7.51 -10.90 29.45
CA ILE A 495 8.67 -10.79 28.56
C ILE A 495 8.83 -9.35 28.06
N LEU A 496 7.73 -8.72 27.66
CA LEU A 496 7.69 -7.36 27.13
C LEU A 496 8.22 -6.32 28.11
N LYS A 497 8.03 -6.53 29.42
CA LYS A 497 8.55 -5.65 30.48
C LYS A 497 10.05 -5.41 30.38
N GLY A 498 10.84 -6.45 30.08
CA GLY A 498 12.29 -6.34 29.90
C GLY A 498 12.66 -5.54 28.65
N VAL A 499 11.94 -5.76 27.55
CA VAL A 499 12.16 -5.09 26.26
C VAL A 499 11.82 -3.60 26.35
N LEU A 500 10.70 -3.25 26.98
CA LEU A 500 10.32 -1.84 27.19
C LEU A 500 11.33 -1.13 28.09
N ALA A 501 11.81 -1.77 29.16
CA ALA A 501 12.80 -1.17 30.05
C ALA A 501 14.17 -0.96 29.38
N ALA A 502 14.59 -1.85 28.49
CA ALA A 502 15.89 -1.79 27.82
C ALA A 502 16.04 -0.59 26.87
N GLY A 503 14.96 -0.13 26.24
CA GLY A 503 15.01 0.91 25.20
C GLY A 503 15.76 0.45 23.94
N PRO A 504 16.21 1.38 23.07
CA PRO A 504 16.14 2.84 23.21
C PRO A 504 14.72 3.37 23.06
N HIS A 505 14.44 4.53 23.69
CA HIS A 505 13.17 5.25 23.57
C HIS A 505 13.36 6.43 22.62
N ALA A 506 12.42 6.62 21.68
CA ALA A 506 12.47 7.76 20.76
C ALA A 506 11.06 8.23 20.41
N GLU A 507 10.94 9.50 20.05
CA GLU A 507 9.70 10.01 19.50
C GLU A 507 9.50 9.46 18.07
N ARG A 508 8.33 8.87 17.81
CA ARG A 508 7.99 8.36 16.48
C ARG A 508 7.63 9.54 15.56
N PRO A 509 8.22 9.63 14.35
CA PRO A 509 7.81 10.62 13.35
C PRO A 509 6.34 10.41 12.96
N ARG A 510 5.54 11.47 13.02
CA ARG A 510 4.16 11.46 12.51
C ARG A 510 4.14 11.83 11.03
N TYR A 511 3.48 11.01 10.23
CA TYR A 511 3.29 11.30 8.82
C TYR A 511 2.14 12.29 8.62
N ASP A 512 2.45 13.49 8.12
CA ASP A 512 1.45 14.46 7.70
C ASP A 512 1.37 14.49 6.17
N ARG A 513 0.19 14.13 5.64
CA ARG A 513 -0.11 14.16 4.20
C ARG A 513 0.13 15.53 3.58
N THR A 514 -0.17 16.61 4.30
CA THR A 514 -0.03 17.99 3.83
C THR A 514 1.44 18.37 3.73
N ALA A 515 2.22 18.05 4.76
CA ALA A 515 3.66 18.25 4.77
C ALA A 515 4.35 17.41 3.67
N ALA A 516 3.97 16.14 3.52
CA ALA A 516 4.50 15.25 2.48
C ALA A 516 4.17 15.74 1.07
N ALA A 517 2.95 16.23 0.83
CA ALA A 517 2.57 16.82 -0.47
C ALA A 517 3.37 18.10 -0.78
N ARG A 518 3.60 18.95 0.23
CA ARG A 518 4.46 20.14 0.10
C ARG A 518 5.91 19.78 -0.18
N GLN A 519 6.46 18.76 0.49
CA GLN A 519 7.81 18.26 0.25
C GLN A 519 7.93 17.63 -1.13
N ALA A 520 6.99 16.79 -1.56
CA ALA A 520 6.99 16.20 -2.89
C ALA A 520 6.92 17.29 -3.98
N LEU A 521 6.09 18.31 -3.78
CA LEU A 521 6.05 19.48 -4.67
C LEU A 521 7.37 20.24 -4.65
N ALA A 522 7.95 20.49 -3.48
CA ALA A 522 9.25 21.16 -3.33
C ALA A 522 10.40 20.35 -3.95
N GLU A 523 10.35 19.03 -3.90
CA GLU A 523 11.34 18.13 -4.47
C GLU A 523 11.20 18.04 -5.99
N VAL A 524 9.97 18.01 -6.52
CA VAL A 524 9.71 18.21 -7.96
C VAL A 524 10.22 19.57 -8.42
N LEU A 525 10.02 20.62 -7.62
CA LEU A 525 10.52 21.97 -7.92
C LEU A 525 12.06 22.08 -7.77
N LYS A 526 12.69 21.31 -6.87
CA LYS A 526 14.16 21.25 -6.71
C LYS A 526 14.84 20.41 -7.79
N GLN A 527 14.23 19.29 -8.19
CA GLN A 527 14.65 18.50 -9.34
C GLN A 527 14.44 19.29 -10.65
N ALA A 528 13.61 20.33 -10.62
CA ALA A 528 13.47 21.33 -11.67
C ALA A 528 14.47 22.51 -11.59
N ALA A 529 15.64 22.34 -10.96
CA ALA A 529 16.73 23.34 -10.97
C ALA A 529 17.68 23.15 -12.18
N PRO A 530 18.37 24.22 -12.64
CA PRO A 530 18.55 24.54 -14.06
C PRO A 530 19.62 23.67 -14.74
N GLY A 531 19.23 22.85 -15.72
CA GLY A 531 20.21 22.09 -16.50
C GLY A 531 19.71 20.91 -17.34
N ASP A 532 18.44 20.49 -17.23
CA ASP A 532 17.91 19.48 -18.15
C ASP A 532 17.60 20.11 -19.53
N GLU A 533 18.53 19.91 -20.47
CA GLU A 533 18.51 20.32 -21.88
C GLU A 533 17.45 19.58 -22.73
N LEU A 534 16.22 19.48 -22.24
CA LEU A 534 15.05 19.09 -23.03
C LEU A 534 13.94 20.10 -22.79
N GLY A 535 14.10 21.30 -23.37
CA GLY A 535 12.99 22.24 -23.55
C GLY A 535 13.28 23.73 -23.39
N ALA A 536 14.53 24.14 -23.14
CA ALA A 536 14.90 25.57 -23.18
C ALA A 536 14.89 26.07 -24.62
N GLY A 537 13.71 26.47 -25.09
CA GLY A 537 13.50 27.06 -26.41
C GLY A 537 12.05 27.03 -26.86
N VAL A 538 11.24 26.11 -26.34
CA VAL A 538 9.80 26.06 -26.66
C VAL A 538 9.04 26.68 -25.50
N ARG A 539 8.92 28.02 -25.55
CA ARG A 539 7.88 28.71 -24.78
C ARG A 539 6.55 28.00 -25.11
N PRO A 540 5.74 27.65 -24.10
CA PRO A 540 4.52 26.89 -24.34
C PRO A 540 3.60 27.64 -25.32
N PRO A 541 2.80 26.95 -26.14
CA PRO A 541 2.02 27.59 -27.21
C PRO A 541 1.14 28.77 -26.73
N TRP A 542 0.63 28.74 -25.50
CA TRP A 542 -0.14 29.85 -24.93
C TRP A 542 0.72 31.07 -24.51
N GLU A 543 2.03 30.91 -24.26
CA GLU A 543 2.93 32.04 -24.03
C GLU A 543 3.51 32.63 -25.33
N VAL A 544 3.52 31.84 -26.42
CA VAL A 544 4.00 32.28 -27.74
C VAL A 544 2.87 32.86 -28.58
N ASP A 545 1.81 32.08 -28.76
CA ASP A 545 0.68 32.42 -29.62
C ASP A 545 -0.43 33.14 -28.84
N GLY A 546 -0.40 33.09 -27.49
CA GLY A 546 -1.26 33.88 -26.61
C GLY A 546 -2.72 33.82 -27.00
N ARG A 547 -3.20 34.95 -27.51
CA ARG A 547 -4.54 35.13 -28.05
C ARG A 547 -4.94 34.04 -29.05
N ARG A 548 -4.09 33.74 -30.03
CA ARG A 548 -4.37 32.73 -31.07
C ARG A 548 -4.51 31.33 -30.48
N TRP A 549 -3.71 30.99 -29.47
CA TRP A 549 -3.82 29.70 -28.80
C TRP A 549 -5.17 29.55 -28.09
N HIS A 550 -5.61 30.58 -27.38
CA HIS A 550 -6.86 30.55 -26.64
C HIS A 550 -8.10 30.55 -27.53
N THR A 551 -8.03 31.13 -28.74
CA THR A 551 -9.18 31.24 -29.66
C THR A 551 -9.19 30.20 -30.78
N ARG A 552 -8.06 29.60 -31.18
CA ARG A 552 -8.02 28.69 -32.33
C ARG A 552 -7.37 27.35 -32.02
N ASP A 553 -6.17 27.38 -31.46
CA ASP A 553 -5.28 26.20 -31.37
C ASP A 553 -5.40 25.46 -30.01
N ARG A 554 -6.54 25.64 -29.34
CA ARG A 554 -6.70 25.29 -27.94
C ARG A 554 -6.99 23.82 -27.70
N VAL A 555 -6.35 23.27 -26.67
CA VAL A 555 -6.61 21.91 -26.15
C VAL A 555 -7.23 21.98 -24.75
N ALA A 556 -8.32 21.23 -24.53
CA ALA A 556 -8.99 21.12 -23.24
C ALA A 556 -8.15 20.35 -22.20
N SER A 557 -8.52 20.44 -20.93
CA SER A 557 -7.82 19.74 -19.82
C SER A 557 -7.77 18.22 -19.98
N ASN A 558 -8.70 17.64 -20.75
CA ASN A 558 -8.76 16.23 -21.10
C ASN A 558 -7.91 15.85 -22.33
N GLY A 559 -7.16 16.79 -22.91
CA GLY A 559 -6.27 16.57 -24.06
C GLY A 559 -6.95 16.58 -25.43
N LYS A 560 -8.27 16.85 -25.51
CA LYS A 560 -9.00 16.95 -26.78
C LYS A 560 -9.05 18.41 -27.29
N PRO A 561 -9.20 18.64 -28.61
CA PRO A 561 -9.43 19.98 -29.15
C PRO A 561 -10.66 20.63 -28.52
N ALA A 562 -10.59 21.95 -28.25
CA ALA A 562 -11.77 22.70 -27.83
C ALA A 562 -12.81 22.74 -28.96
N ARG A 563 -14.08 22.52 -28.60
CA ARG A 563 -15.23 22.50 -29.52
C ARG A 563 -16.11 23.74 -29.43
N TRP A 564 -15.91 24.60 -28.42
CA TRP A 564 -16.58 25.90 -28.36
C TRP A 564 -15.91 26.90 -29.31
N ASP A 565 -16.68 27.89 -29.76
CA ASP A 565 -16.28 28.86 -30.78
C ASP A 565 -15.33 29.93 -30.23
N GLY A 566 -14.09 29.93 -30.70
CA GLY A 566 -13.06 30.90 -30.34
C GLY A 566 -13.42 32.37 -30.53
N ARG A 567 -14.31 32.67 -31.48
CA ARG A 567 -14.75 34.04 -31.79
C ARG A 567 -15.44 34.71 -30.60
N ILE A 568 -15.98 33.91 -29.67
CA ILE A 568 -16.56 34.41 -28.42
C ILE A 568 -15.53 35.26 -27.66
N LEU A 569 -14.33 34.70 -27.46
CA LEU A 569 -13.30 35.33 -26.65
C LEU A 569 -12.66 36.51 -27.38
N ASP A 570 -12.47 36.41 -28.70
CA ASP A 570 -11.98 37.53 -29.52
C ASP A 570 -12.92 38.74 -29.41
N ARG A 571 -14.22 38.55 -29.65
CA ARG A 571 -15.22 39.62 -29.60
C ARG A 571 -15.33 40.25 -28.23
N VAL A 572 -15.38 39.43 -27.17
CA VAL A 572 -15.51 39.94 -25.80
C VAL A 572 -14.29 40.74 -25.39
N VAL A 573 -13.08 40.24 -25.66
CA VAL A 573 -11.85 40.94 -25.30
C VAL A 573 -11.69 42.24 -26.08
N ASP A 574 -11.90 42.24 -27.40
CA ASP A 574 -11.82 43.45 -28.22
C ASP A 574 -12.83 44.49 -27.77
N ARG A 575 -14.08 44.06 -27.54
CA ARG A 575 -15.15 44.97 -27.12
C ARG A 575 -14.90 45.58 -25.75
N ILE A 576 -14.29 44.85 -24.81
CA ILE A 576 -13.91 45.41 -23.50
C ILE A 576 -12.88 46.54 -23.67
N HIS A 577 -11.87 46.34 -24.52
CA HIS A 577 -10.83 47.34 -24.79
C HIS A 577 -11.32 48.54 -25.62
N GLU A 578 -12.34 48.36 -26.46
CA GLU A 578 -13.03 49.47 -27.14
C GLU A 578 -13.84 50.35 -26.16
N LEU A 579 -14.46 49.74 -25.15
CA LEU A 579 -15.40 50.41 -24.24
C LEU A 579 -14.73 51.12 -23.06
N GLY A 580 -13.46 50.83 -22.75
CA GLY A 580 -12.77 51.42 -21.60
C GLY A 580 -11.26 51.18 -21.60
N GLN A 581 -10.55 51.93 -20.75
CA GLN A 581 -9.11 51.76 -20.54
C GLN A 581 -8.87 50.66 -19.50
N PHE A 582 -8.37 49.50 -19.94
CA PHE A 582 -8.00 48.36 -19.09
C PHE A 582 -6.52 48.02 -19.24
N ALA A 583 -5.98 47.24 -18.29
CA ALA A 583 -4.64 46.67 -18.44
C ALA A 583 -4.60 45.69 -19.64
N PRO A 584 -3.44 45.48 -20.28
CA PRO A 584 -3.30 44.49 -21.35
C PRO A 584 -3.85 43.12 -20.93
N THR A 585 -4.57 42.45 -21.83
CA THR A 585 -5.11 41.11 -21.57
C THR A 585 -3.98 40.13 -21.28
N ASP A 586 -4.06 39.45 -20.15
CA ASP A 586 -3.13 38.39 -19.78
C ASP A 586 -3.53 37.07 -20.43
N TRP A 587 -2.72 36.63 -21.39
CA TRP A 587 -2.84 35.36 -22.10
C TRP A 587 -1.80 34.33 -21.64
N SER A 588 -0.98 34.64 -20.63
CA SER A 588 0.14 33.80 -20.20
C SER A 588 -0.31 32.49 -19.52
N GLN A 589 -1.58 32.40 -19.14
CA GLN A 589 -2.12 31.29 -18.36
C GLN A 589 -2.80 30.26 -19.27
N ARG A 590 -2.30 29.02 -19.27
CA ARG A 590 -2.85 27.90 -20.07
C ARG A 590 -4.37 27.73 -20.01
N THR A 591 -5.02 28.02 -18.89
CA THR A 591 -6.43 27.68 -18.68
C THR A 591 -7.35 28.88 -18.51
N SER A 592 -6.81 30.08 -18.49
CA SER A 592 -7.57 31.30 -18.21
C SER A 592 -7.07 32.49 -18.99
N VAL A 593 -7.97 33.39 -19.36
CA VAL A 593 -7.63 34.71 -19.91
C VAL A 593 -8.17 35.77 -18.98
N ARG A 594 -7.36 36.75 -18.62
CA ARG A 594 -7.73 37.75 -17.60
C ARG A 594 -7.52 39.17 -18.11
N ILE A 595 -8.43 40.05 -17.77
CA ILE A 595 -8.27 41.50 -17.94
C ILE A 595 -8.39 42.15 -16.58
N ALA A 596 -7.30 42.76 -16.12
CA ALA A 596 -7.27 43.51 -14.87
C ALA A 596 -7.85 44.92 -15.06
N GLY A 597 -8.33 45.52 -13.97
CA GLY A 597 -8.76 46.91 -13.97
C GLY A 597 -7.62 47.91 -14.29
N PRO A 598 -7.97 49.20 -14.53
CA PRO A 598 -7.00 50.25 -14.86
C PRO A 598 -5.97 50.53 -13.76
N ASP A 599 -6.34 50.34 -12.49
CA ASP A 599 -5.44 50.53 -11.35
C ASP A 599 -4.69 49.22 -11.05
N LYS A 600 -3.38 49.28 -10.74
CA LYS A 600 -2.52 48.14 -10.35
C LYS A 600 -2.94 47.40 -9.05
N SER A 601 -4.19 47.56 -8.60
CA SER A 601 -4.77 46.98 -7.39
C SER A 601 -5.06 45.47 -7.47
N GLY A 602 -4.82 44.84 -8.63
CA GLY A 602 -4.89 43.39 -8.80
C GLY A 602 -6.30 42.81 -8.93
N VAL A 603 -7.35 43.64 -8.93
CA VAL A 603 -8.75 43.17 -9.10
C VAL A 603 -9.05 42.95 -10.58
N ALA A 604 -9.36 41.70 -10.96
CA ALA A 604 -9.70 41.32 -12.32
C ALA A 604 -11.15 41.74 -12.67
N PHE A 605 -11.33 42.56 -13.71
CA PHE A 605 -12.65 42.87 -14.26
C PHE A 605 -13.24 41.66 -14.96
N PHE A 606 -12.42 40.99 -15.78
CA PHE A 606 -12.85 39.88 -16.62
C PHE A 606 -11.93 38.67 -16.46
N HIS A 607 -12.53 37.49 -16.38
CA HIS A 607 -11.85 36.21 -16.32
C HIS A 607 -12.60 35.18 -17.17
N ALA A 608 -11.98 34.71 -18.25
CA ALA A 608 -12.49 33.59 -19.03
C ALA A 608 -11.79 32.29 -18.62
N THR A 609 -12.56 31.28 -18.19
CA THR A 609 -12.06 29.92 -18.02
C THR A 609 -12.16 29.22 -19.36
N THR A 610 -11.02 29.03 -20.00
CA THR A 610 -10.99 28.40 -21.30
C THR A 610 -10.96 26.88 -21.14
N SER A 611 -10.36 26.30 -20.08
CA SER A 611 -9.99 24.86 -19.89
C SER A 611 -10.94 23.73 -20.37
N ARG A 612 -12.25 23.97 -20.54
CA ARG A 612 -13.25 22.94 -20.92
C ARG A 612 -13.25 22.64 -22.43
N GLU A 613 -13.77 21.46 -22.78
CA GLU A 613 -13.89 20.98 -24.17
C GLU A 613 -15.04 21.67 -24.90
N TRP A 614 -16.23 21.68 -24.31
CA TRP A 614 -17.46 22.08 -25.01
C TRP A 614 -17.93 23.51 -24.74
N VAL A 615 -17.45 24.18 -23.70
CA VAL A 615 -17.93 25.51 -23.32
C VAL A 615 -16.78 26.40 -22.86
N VAL A 616 -16.97 27.71 -22.97
CA VAL A 616 -16.13 28.73 -22.33
C VAL A 616 -16.96 29.46 -21.28
N THR A 617 -16.39 29.66 -20.10
CA THR A 617 -17.06 30.36 -19.00
C THR A 617 -16.47 31.76 -18.87
N LEU A 618 -17.30 32.79 -19.05
CA LEU A 618 -16.95 34.20 -18.98
C LEU A 618 -17.41 34.77 -17.63
N ARG A 619 -16.49 35.22 -16.78
CA ARG A 619 -16.79 35.82 -15.48
C ARG A 619 -16.48 37.32 -15.52
N PHE A 620 -17.47 38.13 -15.18
CA PHE A 620 -17.37 39.59 -15.08
C PHE A 620 -17.58 40.04 -13.65
N HIS A 621 -16.62 40.74 -13.05
CA HIS A 621 -16.74 41.29 -11.71
C HIS A 621 -17.23 42.73 -11.78
N VAL A 622 -18.37 43.00 -11.16
CA VAL A 622 -19.01 44.33 -11.11
C VAL A 622 -19.40 44.67 -9.67
N PRO A 623 -19.73 45.94 -9.36
CA PRO A 623 -20.32 46.29 -8.07
C PRO A 623 -21.60 45.50 -7.81
N ARG A 624 -21.86 45.17 -6.54
CA ARG A 624 -23.09 44.47 -6.16
C ARG A 624 -24.34 45.26 -6.60
N ASN A 625 -25.40 44.54 -6.96
CA ASN A 625 -26.66 45.09 -7.47
C ASN A 625 -26.59 45.82 -8.82
N THR A 626 -25.49 45.67 -9.59
CA THR A 626 -25.42 46.23 -10.96
C THR A 626 -26.43 45.54 -11.90
N PHE A 627 -26.60 44.22 -11.73
CA PHE A 627 -27.56 43.43 -12.49
C PHE A 627 -28.53 42.70 -11.56
N LYS A 628 -29.81 42.72 -11.92
CA LYS A 628 -30.84 41.89 -11.27
C LYS A 628 -30.94 40.57 -12.06
N PRO A 629 -30.84 39.39 -11.41
CA PRO A 629 -30.77 38.10 -12.11
C PRO A 629 -31.89 37.86 -13.12
N SER A 630 -33.16 37.99 -12.69
CA SER A 630 -34.33 37.75 -13.54
C SER A 630 -34.48 38.75 -14.71
N ALA A 631 -33.95 39.97 -14.57
CA ALA A 631 -33.98 40.97 -15.64
C ALA A 631 -32.91 40.68 -16.69
N LEU A 632 -31.70 40.29 -16.26
CA LEU A 632 -30.60 39.98 -17.17
C LEU A 632 -30.84 38.67 -17.93
N GLU A 633 -31.43 37.67 -17.28
CA GLU A 633 -31.81 36.41 -17.91
C GLU A 633 -32.82 36.63 -19.05
N LYS A 634 -33.87 37.43 -18.81
CA LYS A 634 -34.87 37.82 -19.82
C LYS A 634 -34.28 38.66 -20.96
N GLN A 635 -33.22 39.41 -20.66
CA GLN A 635 -32.53 40.26 -21.63
C GLN A 635 -31.62 39.44 -22.55
N LEU A 636 -30.78 38.55 -21.98
CA LEU A 636 -29.82 37.76 -22.74
C LEU A 636 -30.47 36.59 -23.50
N ARG A 637 -31.59 36.04 -22.99
CA ARG A 637 -32.37 34.95 -23.62
C ARG A 637 -31.50 33.78 -24.11
N LEU A 638 -30.52 33.36 -23.31
CA LEU A 638 -29.65 32.24 -23.65
C LEU A 638 -30.42 30.93 -23.53
N THR A 639 -30.66 30.25 -24.65
CA THR A 639 -31.27 28.92 -24.66
C THR A 639 -30.44 27.93 -23.84
N PRO A 640 -31.05 27.11 -22.96
CA PRO A 640 -30.36 26.03 -22.26
C PRO A 640 -29.68 25.04 -23.23
N PHE A 641 -28.56 24.45 -22.81
CA PHE A 641 -27.77 23.58 -23.71
C PHE A 641 -28.54 22.35 -24.21
N HIS A 642 -29.48 21.82 -23.42
CA HIS A 642 -30.31 20.67 -23.79
C HIS A 642 -31.44 20.98 -24.78
N GLU A 643 -31.77 22.26 -24.98
CA GLU A 643 -32.77 22.73 -25.95
C GLU A 643 -32.12 23.24 -27.25
N GLY A 644 -30.78 23.16 -27.34
CA GLY A 644 -30.02 23.64 -28.49
C GLY A 644 -30.01 22.65 -29.67
N PRO A 645 -29.83 23.14 -30.92
CA PRO A 645 -29.81 22.31 -32.13
C PRO A 645 -28.56 21.44 -32.28
N THR A 646 -27.55 21.60 -31.42
CA THR A 646 -26.29 20.85 -31.43
C THR A 646 -26.08 20.20 -30.07
N PRO A 647 -25.74 18.89 -29.97
CA PRO A 647 -25.52 18.25 -28.69
C PRO A 647 -24.25 18.81 -28.03
N VAL A 648 -24.42 19.77 -27.12
CA VAL A 648 -23.38 20.26 -26.22
C VAL A 648 -23.40 19.38 -24.98
N LEU A 649 -22.35 18.59 -24.77
CA LEU A 649 -22.21 17.73 -23.59
C LEU A 649 -21.84 18.56 -22.35
N CYS A 650 -22.77 19.37 -21.86
CA CYS A 650 -22.60 20.21 -20.67
C CYS A 650 -23.93 20.52 -19.98
N ASP A 651 -24.04 20.19 -18.70
CA ASP A 651 -25.22 20.50 -17.87
C ASP A 651 -25.06 21.81 -17.06
N ALA A 652 -24.07 22.65 -17.41
CA ALA A 652 -23.84 23.89 -16.70
C ALA A 652 -24.92 24.93 -17.00
N GLU A 653 -25.36 25.66 -15.98
CA GLU A 653 -26.23 26.81 -16.15
C GLU A 653 -25.59 27.86 -17.07
N ARG A 654 -26.41 28.48 -17.93
CA ARG A 654 -25.98 29.48 -18.92
C ARG A 654 -25.61 30.81 -18.27
N LEU A 655 -26.23 31.14 -17.14
CA LEU A 655 -26.03 32.38 -16.39
C LEU A 655 -26.07 32.08 -14.90
N VAL A 656 -24.98 32.37 -14.18
CA VAL A 656 -24.86 32.19 -12.73
C VAL A 656 -24.42 33.53 -12.11
N PHE A 657 -24.95 33.84 -10.93
CA PHE A 657 -24.54 35.02 -10.15
C PHE A 657 -23.85 34.56 -8.87
N GLU A 658 -22.62 35.00 -8.68
CA GLU A 658 -21.83 34.74 -7.47
C GLU A 658 -21.65 36.09 -6.73
N ASP A 659 -22.41 36.31 -5.65
CA ASP A 659 -22.29 37.51 -4.82
C ASP A 659 -21.21 37.28 -3.74
N ALA A 660 -20.17 38.14 -3.72
CA ALA A 660 -19.10 38.09 -2.73
C ALA A 660 -18.80 39.50 -2.20
N GLY A 661 -19.27 39.80 -0.98
CA GLY A 661 -19.05 41.09 -0.32
C GLY A 661 -19.57 42.30 -1.12
N PRO A 662 -18.73 43.31 -1.43
CA PRO A 662 -19.12 44.49 -2.20
C PRO A 662 -19.16 44.26 -3.73
N THR A 663 -18.92 43.03 -4.19
CA THR A 663 -18.87 42.66 -5.62
C THR A 663 -19.89 41.60 -5.96
N GLN A 664 -20.37 41.68 -7.20
CA GLN A 664 -21.18 40.67 -7.87
C GLN A 664 -20.39 40.14 -9.07
N ALA A 665 -20.21 38.84 -9.15
CA ALA A 665 -19.65 38.18 -10.33
C ALA A 665 -20.79 37.62 -11.19
N VAL A 666 -20.88 38.10 -12.43
CA VAL A 666 -21.80 37.59 -13.44
C VAL A 666 -21.05 36.57 -14.29
N VAL A 667 -21.47 35.31 -14.22
CA VAL A 667 -20.83 34.18 -14.90
C VAL A 667 -21.73 33.73 -16.04
N ILE A 668 -21.23 33.82 -17.28
CA ILE A 668 -21.95 33.44 -18.50
C ILE A 668 -21.23 32.28 -19.17
N THR A 669 -21.93 31.17 -19.42
CA THR A 669 -21.36 29.98 -20.07
C THR A 669 -21.79 29.93 -21.54
N CYS A 670 -20.83 30.03 -22.45
CA CYS A 670 -21.06 30.11 -23.90
C CYS A 670 -20.48 28.91 -24.65
N HIS A 671 -21.07 28.60 -25.81
CA HIS A 671 -20.60 27.57 -26.74
C HIS A 671 -20.39 28.11 -28.16
N ALA A 672 -21.33 28.89 -28.69
CA ALA A 672 -21.29 29.42 -30.06
C ALA A 672 -21.12 30.95 -30.07
N ALA A 673 -20.51 31.50 -31.14
CA ALA A 673 -20.37 32.96 -31.28
C ALA A 673 -21.72 33.69 -31.14
N ALA A 674 -22.80 33.12 -31.67
CA ALA A 674 -24.17 33.66 -31.56
C ALA A 674 -24.61 33.97 -30.13
N ASP A 675 -24.02 33.32 -29.10
CA ASP A 675 -24.31 33.59 -27.68
C ASP A 675 -23.91 35.02 -27.27
N VAL A 676 -22.86 35.58 -27.88
CA VAL A 676 -22.31 36.90 -27.59
C VAL A 676 -22.50 37.91 -28.73
N GLU A 677 -22.97 37.44 -29.89
CA GLU A 677 -23.27 38.26 -31.06
C GLU A 677 -24.67 38.88 -31.04
N THR A 678 -25.19 39.21 -29.86
CA THR A 678 -26.51 39.81 -29.70
C THR A 678 -26.44 41.28 -29.24
N PRO A 679 -27.37 42.15 -29.66
CA PRO A 679 -27.47 43.52 -29.12
C PRO A 679 -27.67 43.54 -27.60
N ALA A 680 -28.34 42.52 -27.06
CA ALA A 680 -28.56 42.35 -25.63
C ALA A 680 -27.25 42.12 -24.85
N PHE A 681 -26.35 41.28 -25.39
CA PHE A 681 -25.05 41.02 -24.80
C PHE A 681 -24.12 42.24 -24.89
N ASP A 682 -24.17 43.01 -25.99
CA ASP A 682 -23.42 44.27 -26.10
C ASP A 682 -23.87 45.30 -25.06
N ALA A 683 -25.19 45.47 -24.90
CA ALA A 683 -25.75 46.35 -23.87
C ALA A 683 -25.36 45.91 -22.44
N PHE A 684 -25.25 44.60 -22.20
CA PHE A 684 -24.71 44.06 -20.96
C PHE A 684 -23.24 44.46 -20.74
N LEU A 685 -22.37 44.27 -21.75
CA LEU A 685 -20.96 44.62 -21.66
C LEU A 685 -20.75 46.12 -21.42
N VAL A 686 -21.46 46.98 -22.15
CA VAL A 686 -21.42 48.45 -21.96
C VAL A 686 -21.74 48.83 -20.52
N LYS A 687 -22.82 48.24 -19.96
CA LYS A 687 -23.22 48.50 -18.58
C LYS A 687 -22.22 47.96 -17.57
N ALA A 688 -21.64 46.78 -17.81
CA ALA A 688 -20.66 46.16 -16.93
C ALA A 688 -19.35 46.97 -16.86
N VAL A 689 -18.82 47.40 -18.01
CA VAL A 689 -17.63 48.26 -18.10
C VAL A 689 -17.88 49.61 -17.41
N ALA A 690 -19.02 50.26 -17.69
CA ALA A 690 -19.37 51.53 -17.06
C ALA A 690 -19.51 51.42 -15.53
N ALA A 691 -20.10 50.34 -15.03
CA ALA A 691 -20.26 50.10 -13.59
C ALA A 691 -18.90 49.85 -12.90
N PHE A 692 -18.00 49.11 -13.55
CA PHE A 692 -16.67 48.86 -13.02
C PHE A 692 -15.82 50.14 -12.92
N HIS A 693 -15.85 51.00 -13.95
CA HIS A 693 -15.15 52.29 -13.91
C HIS A 693 -15.70 53.28 -12.87
N ARG A 694 -17.01 53.27 -12.59
CA ARG A 694 -17.58 54.09 -11.51
C ARG A 694 -17.03 53.71 -10.13
N LYS A 695 -16.67 52.44 -9.91
CA LYS A 695 -16.07 51.95 -8.66
C LYS A 695 -14.61 52.39 -8.48
N GLY A 696 -13.85 52.56 -9.57
CA GLY A 696 -12.46 53.06 -9.52
C GLY A 696 -12.36 54.51 -9.04
N LYS A 697 -13.38 55.34 -9.27
CA LYS A 697 -13.40 56.74 -8.83
C LYS A 697 -13.81 56.95 -7.35
N SER A 698 -14.36 55.95 -6.67
CA SER A 698 -14.94 56.10 -5.32
C SER A 698 -14.07 55.55 -4.17
N GLY A 699 -12.78 55.26 -4.41
CA GLY A 699 -11.74 55.25 -3.37
C GLY A 699 -12.03 54.43 -2.10
N ILE A 700 -12.31 53.14 -2.21
CA ILE A 700 -12.28 52.22 -1.06
C ILE A 700 -11.44 50.99 -1.43
N LEU A 701 -10.15 51.05 -1.06
CA LEU A 701 -9.22 49.93 -1.04
C LEU A 701 -9.62 48.98 0.09
N ILE A 702 -10.07 47.76 -0.24
CA ILE A 702 -10.08 46.64 0.71
C ILE A 702 -9.02 45.65 0.23
N THR A 703 -8.00 45.50 1.07
CA THR A 703 -6.84 44.64 0.94
C THR A 703 -7.22 43.17 0.81
N ALA A 704 -6.45 42.46 -0.02
CA ALA A 704 -6.54 41.04 -0.27
C ALA A 704 -6.18 40.20 0.98
N SER A 705 -7.10 39.36 1.42
CA SER A 705 -6.81 38.14 2.19
C SER A 705 -7.98 37.18 2.02
N GLY A 706 -7.77 36.09 1.28
CA GLY A 706 -8.76 35.02 1.18
C GLY A 706 -8.87 34.34 -0.18
N LEU A 707 -7.75 33.96 -0.79
CA LEU A 707 -7.70 32.90 -1.80
C LEU A 707 -6.35 32.17 -1.68
N SER A 708 -6.34 31.11 -0.87
CA SER A 708 -5.42 29.97 -0.99
C SER A 708 -6.20 28.71 -0.66
#